data_AF-A0A948NPL3-F1
#
_entry.id   AF-A0A948NPL3-F1
#
_cell.length_a   1.000
_cell.length_b   1.000
_cell.length_c   1.000
_cell.angle_alpha   90.00
_cell.angle_beta   90.00
_cell.angle_gamma   90.00
#
_symmetry.space_group_name_H-M   'P 1'
#
loop_
_entity.id
_entity.type
_entity.pdbx_description
1 polymer ?
#
loop_
_entity_poly.entity_id
_entity_poly.type
_entity_poly.pdbx_seq_one_letter_code
_entity_poly.pdbx_strand_id
1 'polypeptide(L)'
;MTYVPNGDYCSDASGCLFAMRGSNTHQFIRYDIGGNVWTNLTPTPFYIGYGGSIIYDNGYLYAKAGYYRDDFFRYDIANDMWDYLADMPEAFIYGSSTGMVYDTNTDIIYTLRGYNEYSLYSYDVTNDKWLNTGIPQDHSSNGFNQGGVTYDGSDALYIVTGNNLTDFYRYTISTATYERLMQTPIPMYISSDIVYKSGKVYAAGSYNKDNESKMYIYDVATDTWSNSGVIPDNLWLGYGANLVDGEDGYIYTARGQNTRYFLRYEIASGDWEQIGTSTNIPAGVYQGGCAVKGEDGGTNYIYQIRAQNTADIFRFNLDTQLWDIATTLTDAPGVIYQTDACAYDGSDLIYVPRGNTGNTDFYVYTISTDTWETGGDIRSTNDEIWYRGALEPGTNGILYGFRGYNTSAMSRYVPASGSTGFESNGTWTSQILDLGSLYDFGGLTVNDSEATDTSLKYETRTCSDIGCATDEDDVNWSSWDEVSNQFTYSTTDYYTIDSTPAQYVQVKITFASDQIYTPTVNDLTLSYYSDGTAPTNPDTLTSLNELAGDAITTGNWYGYNSPYFSWTGDSDNAGGIGIEGYYVYFGTSSSADPANEGALQSTATYTASGLSTGQTYYLRIKTRDYNGNVSATTWAPFTYSLDNVAPSRPTNIAANPAVPSAVDDFDFFWTAGSDSGGSPAFEYCYRRYFDAGNYDDPEVCIASTETSVIGLTSLAEGTNTFQIRAKDTAGNYSNSGEWETAQYRYAVTPPNLPANVQHG
;
A
#
# COMPACT_ATOMS: atom_id res chain seq x y z
N MET A 1 17.23 29.01 16.49
CA MET A 1 16.48 28.58 15.30
C MET A 1 15.81 29.82 14.74
N THR A 2 15.61 29.89 13.43
CA THR A 2 14.78 30.92 12.80
C THR A 2 14.07 30.30 11.59
N TYR A 3 12.80 30.68 11.40
CA TYR A 3 12.01 30.32 10.24
C TYR A 3 12.27 31.28 9.08
N VAL A 4 12.45 30.71 7.89
CA VAL A 4 12.60 31.43 6.63
C VAL A 4 11.37 31.13 5.78
N PRO A 5 10.52 32.13 5.50
CA PRO A 5 9.38 31.99 4.60
C PRO A 5 9.80 31.54 3.20
N ASN A 6 8.84 31.00 2.44
CA ASN A 6 9.05 30.59 1.05
C ASN A 6 9.69 31.69 0.17
N GLY A 7 10.62 31.30 -0.70
CA GLY A 7 11.36 32.13 -1.66
C GLY A 7 12.33 31.26 -2.48
N ASP A 8 13.26 31.86 -3.23
CA ASP A 8 14.22 31.14 -4.10
C ASP A 8 15.17 30.16 -3.36
N TYR A 9 15.10 30.12 -2.03
CA TYR A 9 15.98 29.38 -1.14
C TYR A 9 15.34 28.14 -0.50
N CYS A 10 14.04 27.96 -0.70
CA CYS A 10 13.23 26.87 -0.17
C CYS A 10 12.52 26.14 -1.30
N SER A 11 12.28 24.85 -1.13
CA SER A 11 11.68 24.03 -2.19
C SER A 11 10.21 24.36 -2.46
N ASP A 12 9.48 24.89 -1.46
CA ASP A 12 8.03 25.07 -1.55
C ASP A 12 7.46 26.16 -0.62
N ALA A 13 6.12 26.31 -0.68
CA ALA A 13 5.34 27.24 0.13
C ALA A 13 5.45 27.03 1.65
N SER A 14 5.95 25.88 2.09
CA SER A 14 6.11 25.55 3.50
C SER A 14 7.33 26.24 4.13
N GLY A 15 8.31 26.65 3.33
CA GLY A 15 9.52 27.37 3.78
C GLY A 15 10.61 26.47 4.36
N CYS A 16 11.58 27.06 5.07
CA CYS A 16 12.71 26.33 5.64
C CYS A 16 13.03 26.80 7.05
N LEU A 17 13.69 25.94 7.82
CA LEU A 17 14.21 26.26 9.15
C LEU A 17 15.72 26.25 9.15
N PHE A 18 16.31 27.27 9.77
CA PHE A 18 17.75 27.37 9.94
C PHE A 18 18.11 27.31 11.43
N ALA A 19 19.15 26.54 11.73
CA ALA A 19 19.58 26.37 13.11
C ALA A 19 21.09 26.29 13.25
N MET A 20 21.55 27.01 14.27
CA MET A 20 22.90 26.91 14.82
C MET A 20 22.86 26.01 16.04
N ARG A 21 23.70 24.98 16.07
CA ARG A 21 23.81 24.09 17.25
C ARG A 21 24.71 24.72 18.31
N GLY A 22 24.17 24.97 19.49
CA GLY A 22 24.91 25.51 20.64
C GLY A 22 25.94 24.54 21.23
N SER A 23 26.36 24.78 22.47
CA SER A 23 27.35 23.98 23.21
C SER A 23 28.76 23.98 22.62
N ASN A 24 29.20 25.14 22.10
CA ASN A 24 30.51 25.32 21.46
C ASN A 24 30.73 24.35 20.28
N THR A 25 29.76 24.29 19.36
CA THR A 25 29.94 23.62 18.06
C THR A 25 30.00 24.64 16.92
N HIS A 26 30.27 24.16 15.70
CA HIS A 26 30.25 24.97 14.47
C HIS A 26 29.10 24.57 13.53
N GLN A 27 28.17 23.74 14.01
CA GLN A 27 27.24 23.08 13.12
C GLN A 27 26.10 24.03 12.73
N PHE A 28 25.93 24.19 11.42
CA PHE A 28 24.88 24.97 10.80
C PHE A 28 24.09 24.11 9.82
N ILE A 29 22.78 24.08 10.00
CA ILE A 29 21.89 23.16 9.28
C ILE A 29 20.66 23.91 8.81
N ARG A 30 20.21 23.55 7.60
CA ARG A 30 18.90 23.91 7.07
C ARG A 30 18.04 22.67 6.97
N TYR A 31 16.79 22.83 7.36
CA TYR A 31 15.75 21.88 7.11
C TYR A 31 14.78 22.45 6.08
N ASP A 32 14.71 21.82 4.91
CA ASP A 32 13.70 22.13 3.91
C ASP A 32 12.41 21.37 4.25
N ILE A 33 11.33 22.13 4.49
CA ILE A 33 10.08 21.55 5.00
C ILE A 33 9.39 20.73 3.92
N GLY A 34 9.24 21.28 2.71
CA GLY A 34 8.58 20.62 1.58
C GLY A 34 9.32 19.41 1.05
N GLY A 35 10.66 19.45 1.07
CA GLY A 35 11.50 18.35 0.62
C GLY A 35 11.71 17.28 1.70
N ASN A 36 11.43 17.58 2.97
CA ASN A 36 11.84 16.78 4.14
C ASN A 36 13.35 16.46 4.13
N VAL A 37 14.19 17.42 3.74
CA VAL A 37 15.64 17.21 3.58
C VAL A 37 16.43 18.07 4.55
N TRP A 38 17.33 17.41 5.29
CA TRP A 38 18.40 18.08 6.02
C TRP A 38 19.56 18.37 5.10
N THR A 39 19.98 19.63 5.06
CA THR A 39 21.20 20.05 4.40
C THR A 39 22.18 20.52 5.46
N ASN A 40 23.36 19.87 5.53
CA ASN A 40 24.50 20.50 6.20
C ASN A 40 24.94 21.65 5.31
N LEU A 41 24.87 22.85 5.86
CA LEU A 41 25.36 24.04 5.19
C LEU A 41 26.84 24.22 5.53
N THR A 42 27.49 25.19 4.88
CA THR A 42 28.82 25.63 5.29
C THR A 42 28.81 25.89 6.81
N PRO A 43 29.66 25.21 7.60
CA PRO A 43 29.70 25.34 9.05
C PRO A 43 29.91 26.80 9.47
N THR A 44 29.40 27.18 10.65
CA THR A 44 29.69 28.51 11.18
C THR A 44 31.22 28.67 11.31
N PRO A 45 31.80 29.80 10.92
CA PRO A 45 33.22 30.07 11.11
C PRO A 45 33.61 30.27 12.59
N PHE A 46 32.63 30.26 13.50
CA PHE A 46 32.76 30.49 14.93
C PHE A 46 32.11 29.38 15.77
N TYR A 47 32.51 29.29 17.03
CA TYR A 47 31.87 28.42 18.02
C TYR A 47 30.60 29.08 18.58
N ILE A 48 29.48 28.36 18.54
CA ILE A 48 28.18 28.85 19.01
C ILE A 48 28.07 28.65 20.53
N GLY A 49 28.14 29.76 21.28
CA GLY A 49 28.10 29.81 22.73
C GLY A 49 26.77 30.30 23.31
N TYR A 50 26.72 30.48 24.64
CA TYR A 50 25.54 31.01 25.31
C TYR A 50 25.17 32.41 24.80
N GLY A 51 23.88 32.59 24.48
CA GLY A 51 23.37 33.84 23.92
C GLY A 51 23.66 34.02 22.43
N GLY A 52 24.20 33.01 21.74
CA GLY A 52 24.23 32.99 20.28
C GLY A 52 22.80 33.00 19.72
N SER A 53 22.57 33.83 18.71
CA SER A 53 21.26 33.93 18.06
C SER A 53 21.42 34.23 16.58
N ILE A 54 20.34 33.97 15.85
CA ILE A 54 20.25 34.13 14.40
C ILE A 54 18.92 34.79 14.08
N ILE A 55 18.90 35.67 13.07
CA ILE A 55 17.68 36.29 12.56
C ILE A 55 17.70 36.25 11.03
N TYR A 56 16.54 35.97 10.44
CA TYR A 56 16.34 36.01 9.01
C TYR A 56 15.93 37.41 8.55
N ASP A 57 16.53 37.84 7.45
CA ASP A 57 15.98 38.90 6.62
C ASP A 57 16.42 38.75 5.15
N ASN A 58 15.48 38.98 4.22
CA ASN A 58 15.70 39.18 2.78
C ASN A 58 16.77 38.27 2.13
N GLY A 59 16.69 36.97 2.35
CA GLY A 59 17.62 35.98 1.77
C GLY A 59 18.96 35.83 2.49
N TYR A 60 19.13 36.53 3.61
CA TYR A 60 20.31 36.46 4.46
C TYR A 60 19.93 36.03 5.87
N LEU A 61 20.90 35.41 6.55
CA LEU A 61 20.82 35.15 7.97
C LEU A 61 21.94 35.86 8.69
N TYR A 62 21.61 36.60 9.72
CA TYR A 62 22.59 37.32 10.53
C TYR A 62 22.75 36.61 11.85
N ALA A 63 24.00 36.34 12.22
CA ALA A 63 24.30 35.48 13.33
C ALA A 63 25.40 36.05 14.23
N LYS A 64 25.22 35.85 15.53
CA LYS A 64 26.23 36.15 16.55
C LYS A 64 26.62 34.89 17.32
N ALA A 65 27.91 34.80 17.65
CA ALA A 65 28.51 33.64 18.30
C ALA A 65 28.07 33.46 19.76
N GLY A 66 27.94 34.56 20.52
CA GLY A 66 27.72 34.52 21.96
C GLY A 66 28.98 34.14 22.76
N TYR A 67 28.86 34.06 24.09
CA TYR A 67 29.95 33.68 25.03
C TYR A 67 31.24 34.52 24.93
N TYR A 68 31.17 35.82 25.21
CA TYR A 68 32.30 36.75 25.21
C TYR A 68 33.02 36.87 23.86
N ARG A 69 32.23 36.97 22.78
CA ARG A 69 32.71 37.19 21.41
C ARG A 69 32.01 38.37 20.76
N ASP A 70 32.73 39.10 19.93
CA ASP A 70 32.32 40.24 19.10
C ASP A 70 32.14 39.87 17.63
N ASP A 71 32.55 38.66 17.24
CA ASP A 71 32.42 38.16 15.89
C ASP A 71 30.95 38.20 15.40
N PHE A 72 30.71 38.84 14.24
CA PHE A 72 29.40 38.92 13.59
C PHE A 72 29.46 38.47 12.14
N PHE A 73 28.42 37.75 11.72
CA PHE A 73 28.45 37.07 10.43
C PHE A 73 27.11 37.17 9.72
N ARG A 74 27.20 37.19 8.39
CA ARG A 74 26.07 37.02 7.50
C ARG A 74 26.27 35.72 6.76
N TYR A 75 25.20 34.95 6.66
CA TYR A 75 25.13 33.81 5.78
C TYR A 75 24.28 34.16 4.58
N ASP A 76 24.88 34.06 3.40
CA ASP A 76 24.19 34.15 2.12
C ASP A 76 23.56 32.78 1.81
N ILE A 77 22.23 32.74 1.85
CA ILE A 77 21.50 31.49 1.67
C ILE A 77 21.62 30.99 0.22
N ALA A 78 21.69 31.90 -0.76
CA ALA A 78 21.78 31.56 -2.18
C ALA A 78 23.10 30.86 -2.52
N ASN A 79 24.18 31.32 -1.89
CA ASN A 79 25.54 30.92 -2.23
C ASN A 79 26.14 29.89 -1.25
N ASP A 80 25.45 29.56 -0.16
CA ASP A 80 25.95 28.70 0.93
C ASP A 80 27.31 29.18 1.47
N MET A 81 27.42 30.48 1.73
CA MET A 81 28.67 31.09 2.18
C MET A 81 28.45 31.98 3.39
N TRP A 82 29.39 31.89 4.32
CA TRP A 82 29.51 32.84 5.42
C TRP A 82 30.43 33.98 5.02
N ASP A 83 29.90 35.18 5.10
CA ASP A 83 30.67 36.40 5.08
C ASP A 83 31.00 36.79 6.52
N TYR A 84 32.28 37.06 6.75
CA TYR A 84 32.72 37.79 7.92
C TYR A 84 32.30 39.24 7.73
N LEU A 85 31.41 39.73 8.60
CA LEU A 85 31.00 41.13 8.59
C LEU A 85 31.92 41.93 9.50
N ALA A 86 31.74 43.24 9.53
CA ALA A 86 32.38 44.07 10.55
C ALA A 86 32.15 43.47 11.95
N ASP A 87 33.21 43.41 12.75
CA ASP A 87 33.11 43.00 14.14
C ASP A 87 32.27 43.98 14.94
N MET A 88 31.54 43.43 15.90
CA MET A 88 30.88 44.25 16.91
C MET A 88 31.92 45.14 17.60
N PRO A 89 31.53 46.33 18.08
CA PRO A 89 32.49 47.22 18.72
C PRO A 89 33.22 46.59 19.92
N GLU A 90 32.54 45.68 20.64
CA GLU A 90 33.07 44.91 21.76
C GLU A 90 32.28 43.59 21.94
N ALA A 91 32.85 42.64 22.70
CA ALA A 91 32.30 41.31 22.89
C ALA A 91 30.93 41.25 23.60
N PHE A 92 30.08 40.31 23.18
CA PHE A 92 28.77 39.99 23.77
C PHE A 92 28.90 39.10 25.02
N ILE A 93 28.16 39.41 26.08
CA ILE A 93 28.32 38.72 27.38
C ILE A 93 26.99 38.05 27.85
N TYR A 94 27.06 37.10 28.80
CA TYR A 94 25.91 36.42 29.38
C TYR A 94 24.76 37.36 29.81
N GLY A 95 23.52 36.94 29.56
CA GLY A 95 22.35 37.48 30.26
C GLY A 95 21.59 38.60 29.56
N SER A 96 21.83 38.93 28.29
CA SER A 96 20.82 39.71 27.55
C SER A 96 19.57 38.85 27.36
N SER A 97 18.38 39.44 27.37
CA SER A 97 17.23 38.87 26.66
C SER A 97 17.71 38.63 25.22
N THR A 98 17.72 37.37 24.78
CA THR A 98 18.59 36.87 23.69
C THR A 98 18.11 37.22 22.28
N GLY A 99 17.18 38.18 22.14
CA GLY A 99 16.62 38.58 20.86
C GLY A 99 17.54 39.51 20.08
N MET A 100 17.62 39.31 18.76
CA MET A 100 17.92 40.38 17.81
C MET A 100 16.60 40.87 17.25
N VAL A 101 16.50 42.16 16.95
CA VAL A 101 15.34 42.74 16.26
C VAL A 101 15.84 43.28 14.93
N TYR A 102 15.22 42.86 13.84
CA TYR A 102 15.48 43.40 12.52
C TYR A 102 14.39 44.42 12.19
N ASP A 103 14.80 45.63 11.79
CA ASP A 103 13.88 46.64 11.26
C ASP A 103 13.89 46.61 9.72
N THR A 104 12.78 46.15 9.15
CA THR A 104 12.56 46.04 7.71
C THR A 104 12.49 47.38 7.00
N ASN A 105 12.25 48.49 7.72
CA ASN A 105 12.15 49.81 7.11
C ASN A 105 13.51 50.46 6.85
N THR A 106 14.49 50.20 7.72
CA THR A 106 15.81 50.84 7.67
C THR A 106 16.97 49.90 7.37
N ASP A 107 16.72 48.60 7.29
CA ASP A 107 17.75 47.57 7.05
C ASP A 107 18.82 47.55 8.15
N ILE A 108 18.34 47.62 9.40
CA ILE A 108 19.19 47.68 10.60
C ILE A 108 18.85 46.53 11.54
N ILE A 109 19.88 45.89 12.09
CA ILE A 109 19.74 44.87 13.16
C ILE A 109 20.11 45.49 14.49
N TYR A 110 19.24 45.30 15.48
CA TYR A 110 19.38 45.79 16.84
C TYR A 110 19.64 44.65 17.81
N THR A 111 20.64 44.81 18.67
CA THR A 111 20.92 43.86 19.74
C THR A 111 21.50 44.51 20.98
N LEU A 112 21.07 44.05 22.16
CA LEU A 112 21.60 44.50 23.43
C LEU A 112 22.86 43.70 23.78
N ARG A 113 23.95 44.35 24.14
CA ARG A 113 25.23 43.68 24.47
C ARG A 113 25.19 42.80 25.72
N GLY A 114 24.45 43.21 26.76
CA GLY A 114 24.28 42.47 28.01
C GLY A 114 25.33 42.76 29.11
N TYR A 115 25.28 41.98 30.20
CA TYR A 115 26.21 41.93 31.34
C TYR A 115 26.71 43.27 31.88
N ASN A 116 25.78 44.14 32.24
CA ASN A 116 26.04 45.42 32.90
C ASN A 116 26.66 46.49 31.99
N GLU A 117 26.45 46.40 30.68
CA GLU A 117 26.81 47.45 29.71
C GLU A 117 25.58 48.00 28.99
N TYR A 118 25.57 49.30 28.67
CA TYR A 118 24.41 49.97 28.06
C TYR A 118 24.48 50.06 26.54
N SER A 119 25.26 49.20 25.90
CA SER A 119 25.37 49.23 24.45
C SER A 119 24.19 48.50 23.82
N LEU A 120 23.31 49.26 23.16
CA LEU A 120 22.63 48.75 21.98
C LEU A 120 23.62 48.90 20.86
N TYR A 121 23.78 47.83 20.12
CA TYR A 121 24.47 47.90 18.86
C TYR A 121 23.45 47.84 17.75
N SER A 122 23.67 48.69 16.76
CA SER A 122 22.97 48.57 15.51
C SER A 122 23.95 48.23 14.42
N TYR A 123 23.56 47.26 13.62
CA TYR A 123 24.32 46.84 12.48
C TYR A 123 23.63 47.37 11.22
N ASP A 124 24.33 48.25 10.51
CA ASP A 124 23.91 48.73 9.20
C ASP A 124 24.27 47.65 8.17
N VAL A 125 23.22 46.95 7.72
CA VAL A 125 23.35 45.84 6.80
C VAL A 125 23.88 46.29 5.45
N THR A 126 23.38 47.42 4.95
CA THR A 126 23.75 47.97 3.64
C THR A 126 25.23 48.38 3.57
N ASN A 127 25.78 48.93 4.66
CA ASN A 127 27.16 49.44 4.68
C ASN A 127 28.18 48.50 5.35
N ASP A 128 27.76 47.30 5.78
CA ASP A 128 28.58 46.35 6.54
C ASP A 128 29.37 47.03 7.67
N LYS A 129 28.62 47.65 8.57
CA LYS A 129 29.23 48.43 9.63
C LYS A 129 28.40 48.39 10.88
N TRP A 130 29.06 48.04 11.99
CA TRP A 130 28.53 48.34 13.29
C TRP A 130 28.57 49.83 13.57
N LEU A 131 27.39 50.35 13.86
CA LEU A 131 27.26 51.61 14.51
C LEU A 131 27.23 51.31 16.00
N ASN A 132 28.23 51.83 16.72
CA ASN A 132 28.01 52.10 18.12
C ASN A 132 27.00 53.24 18.15
N THR A 133 25.71 52.88 18.20
CA THR A 133 24.58 53.81 18.25
C THR A 133 24.55 54.62 19.54
N GLY A 134 25.57 54.41 20.36
CA GLY A 134 25.86 55.13 21.56
C GLY A 134 25.57 54.26 22.75
N ILE A 135 26.19 54.66 23.83
CA ILE A 135 25.70 54.39 25.16
C ILE A 135 24.76 55.57 25.46
N PRO A 136 23.60 55.37 26.10
CA PRO A 136 22.82 56.50 26.58
C PRO A 136 23.72 57.50 27.31
N GLN A 137 23.68 58.79 26.92
CA GLN A 137 24.66 59.79 27.40
C GLN A 137 24.64 59.99 28.92
N ASP A 138 23.54 59.60 29.57
CA ASP A 138 23.28 59.75 31.01
C ASP A 138 22.88 58.39 31.61
N HIS A 139 23.83 57.46 31.66
CA HIS A 139 23.65 56.10 32.19
C HIS A 139 24.20 55.97 33.62
N SER A 140 23.58 55.13 34.45
CA SER A 140 24.12 54.80 35.79
C SER A 140 25.26 53.77 35.70
N SER A 141 25.89 53.39 36.82
CA SER A 141 26.83 52.26 36.84
C SER A 141 26.04 50.96 37.01
N ASN A 142 25.89 50.14 35.96
CA ASN A 142 25.57 48.68 35.94
C ASN A 142 24.72 48.15 34.75
N GLY A 143 24.51 48.90 33.67
CA GLY A 143 24.07 48.50 32.30
C GLY A 143 22.93 47.51 32.07
N PHE A 144 22.81 47.00 30.84
CA PHE A 144 21.76 46.07 30.42
C PHE A 144 22.09 44.65 30.92
N ASN A 145 21.26 44.06 31.78
CA ASN A 145 21.40 42.68 32.22
C ASN A 145 20.04 42.09 32.62
N GLN A 146 19.58 41.13 31.81
CA GLN A 146 18.27 40.48 31.89
C GLN A 146 17.09 41.45 31.93
N GLY A 147 17.23 42.57 31.22
CA GLY A 147 16.17 43.55 30.98
C GLY A 147 15.25 43.16 29.82
N GLY A 148 14.08 43.79 29.78
CA GLY A 148 13.11 43.65 28.70
C GLY A 148 13.37 44.63 27.56
N VAL A 149 13.06 44.20 26.35
CA VAL A 149 12.99 45.04 25.15
C VAL A 149 11.66 44.78 24.46
N THR A 150 11.01 45.84 23.98
CA THR A 150 9.82 45.74 23.14
C THR A 150 9.92 46.69 21.96
N TYR A 151 9.39 46.27 20.82
CA TYR A 151 9.35 47.04 19.59
C TYR A 151 7.93 47.57 19.39
N ASP A 152 7.81 48.83 18.99
CA ASP A 152 6.52 49.45 18.72
C ASP A 152 5.86 48.99 17.41
N GLY A 153 6.59 48.22 16.60
CA GLY A 153 6.18 47.82 15.26
C GLY A 153 6.44 48.90 14.20
N SER A 154 7.15 50.00 14.53
CA SER A 154 7.39 51.10 13.60
C SER A 154 8.80 51.71 13.61
N ASP A 155 9.24 52.40 14.67
CA ASP A 155 10.46 53.22 14.66
C ASP A 155 11.14 53.32 16.04
N ALA A 156 10.63 52.61 17.06
CA ALA A 156 11.12 52.77 18.42
C ALA A 156 11.29 51.43 19.16
N LEU A 157 12.47 51.26 19.75
CA LEU A 157 12.73 50.24 20.75
C LEU A 157 12.65 50.86 22.14
N TYR A 158 11.95 50.17 23.02
CA TYR A 158 11.86 50.53 24.44
C TYR A 158 12.60 49.50 25.26
N ILE A 159 13.52 49.97 26.10
CA ILE A 159 14.50 49.11 26.76
C ILE A 159 14.53 49.46 28.25
N VAL A 160 14.25 48.46 29.09
CA VAL A 160 14.53 48.53 30.52
C VAL A 160 15.84 47.81 30.82
N THR A 161 16.63 48.33 31.75
CA THR A 161 18.00 47.83 31.96
C THR A 161 18.11 46.50 32.69
N GLY A 162 17.14 46.17 33.55
CA GLY A 162 17.30 45.06 34.49
C GLY A 162 18.35 45.35 35.57
N ASN A 163 18.86 44.30 36.22
CA ASN A 163 19.89 44.34 37.28
C ASN A 163 19.64 45.34 38.42
N ASN A 164 18.39 45.52 38.82
CA ASN A 164 18.00 46.43 39.90
C ASN A 164 18.27 47.91 39.60
N LEU A 165 18.13 48.32 38.34
CA LEU A 165 18.30 49.70 37.90
C LEU A 165 16.98 50.31 37.45
N THR A 166 16.88 51.64 37.52
CA THR A 166 15.69 52.42 37.13
C THR A 166 15.79 53.00 35.72
N ASP A 167 16.81 52.62 34.97
CA ASP A 167 17.12 53.26 33.71
C ASP A 167 16.19 52.73 32.61
N PHE A 168 15.58 53.66 31.89
CA PHE A 168 14.66 53.39 30.78
C PHE A 168 15.03 54.22 29.57
N TYR A 169 15.06 53.57 28.43
CA TYR A 169 15.54 54.18 27.21
C TYR A 169 14.57 53.95 26.07
N ARG A 170 14.36 55.01 25.30
CA ARG A 170 13.90 54.89 23.92
C ARG A 170 15.11 54.99 23.03
N TYR A 171 15.19 54.04 22.11
CA TYR A 171 16.05 54.16 20.96
C TYR A 171 15.17 54.39 19.74
N THR A 172 15.27 55.58 19.15
CA THR A 172 14.60 55.92 17.90
C THR A 172 15.48 55.50 16.75
N ILE A 173 14.94 54.60 15.92
CA ILE A 173 15.65 53.95 14.82
C ILE A 173 16.02 54.99 13.76
N SER A 174 15.06 55.77 13.29
CA SER A 174 15.23 56.75 12.21
C SER A 174 16.25 57.87 12.49
N THR A 175 16.46 58.24 13.75
CA THR A 175 17.42 59.29 14.16
C THR A 175 18.70 58.74 14.78
N ALA A 176 18.75 57.43 15.03
CA ALA A 176 19.82 56.75 15.75
C ALA A 176 20.18 57.40 17.09
N THR A 177 19.19 57.94 17.80
CA THR A 177 19.41 58.63 19.07
C THR A 177 18.87 57.85 20.23
N TYR A 178 19.71 57.73 21.25
CA TYR A 178 19.26 57.39 22.58
C TYR A 178 18.65 58.58 23.28
N GLU A 179 17.49 58.34 23.84
CA GLU A 179 16.89 59.21 24.80
C GLU A 179 16.75 58.44 26.10
N ARG A 180 17.41 58.95 27.15
CA ARG A 180 17.03 58.57 28.51
C ARG A 180 15.66 59.18 28.71
N LEU A 181 14.66 58.33 28.65
CA LEU A 181 13.31 58.71 29.01
C LEU A 181 13.26 58.93 30.51
N MET A 182 12.12 59.38 30.99
CA MET A 182 11.88 59.39 32.42
C MET A 182 12.28 58.02 33.01
N GLN A 183 13.04 58.01 34.10
CA GLN A 183 13.47 56.76 34.74
C GLN A 183 12.26 55.95 35.20
N THR A 184 12.35 54.62 35.13
CA THR A 184 11.30 53.76 35.69
C THR A 184 11.09 54.16 37.16
N PRO A 185 9.84 54.27 37.64
CA PRO A 185 9.59 54.73 39.00
C PRO A 185 10.14 53.80 40.09
N ILE A 186 10.45 52.54 39.74
CA ILE A 186 11.15 51.58 40.59
C ILE A 186 12.26 50.84 39.82
N PRO A 187 13.23 50.24 40.53
CA PRO A 187 14.22 49.38 39.90
C PRO A 187 13.62 48.15 39.22
N MET A 188 14.08 47.84 38.01
CA MET A 188 13.74 46.62 37.24
C MET A 188 14.75 45.52 37.53
N TYR A 189 14.29 44.34 37.96
CA TYR A 189 15.15 43.19 38.33
C TYR A 189 15.14 42.10 37.23
N ILE A 190 15.81 40.95 37.44
CA ILE A 190 15.82 39.86 36.45
C ILE A 190 14.39 39.42 36.10
N SER A 191 14.16 39.10 34.82
CA SER A 191 12.84 38.68 34.31
C SER A 191 11.74 39.75 34.44
N SER A 192 12.11 41.04 34.42
CA SER A 192 11.11 42.10 34.23
C SER A 192 10.62 42.06 32.79
N ASP A 193 9.30 42.03 32.62
CA ASP A 193 8.66 41.94 31.31
C ASP A 193 8.05 43.30 30.93
N ILE A 194 8.11 43.64 29.64
CA ILE A 194 7.57 44.88 29.10
C ILE A 194 6.79 44.62 27.82
N VAL A 195 5.66 45.31 27.68
CA VAL A 195 4.78 45.21 26.51
C VAL A 195 4.51 46.61 25.97
N TYR A 196 4.71 46.79 24.66
CA TYR A 196 4.25 47.98 23.95
C TYR A 196 2.81 47.79 23.47
N LYS A 197 1.94 48.76 23.75
CA LYS A 197 0.57 48.80 23.20
C LYS A 197 0.10 50.23 23.05
N SER A 198 -0.42 50.57 21.88
CA SER A 198 -1.14 51.82 21.60
C SER A 198 -0.42 53.10 22.06
N GLY A 199 0.89 53.21 21.79
CA GLY A 199 1.68 54.38 22.17
C GLY A 199 2.08 54.44 23.65
N LYS A 200 1.99 53.32 24.37
CA LYS A 200 2.39 53.19 25.77
C LYS A 200 3.24 51.94 25.98
N VAL A 201 4.14 52.01 26.95
CA VAL A 201 4.91 50.85 27.42
C VAL A 201 4.46 50.50 28.82
N TYR A 202 4.08 49.24 29.00
CA TYR A 202 3.61 48.67 30.25
C TYR A 202 4.72 47.81 30.82
N ALA A 203 5.15 48.14 32.03
CA ALA A 203 6.25 47.46 32.69
C ALA A 203 5.80 46.88 34.03
N ALA A 204 6.02 45.58 34.18
CA ALA A 204 5.90 44.87 35.44
C ALA A 204 7.28 44.74 36.10
N GLY A 205 7.48 45.51 37.18
CA GLY A 205 8.75 45.49 37.91
C GLY A 205 8.82 44.39 38.96
N SER A 206 10.02 43.81 39.12
CA SER A 206 10.27 42.66 40.00
C SER A 206 11.11 42.96 41.26
N TYR A 207 11.42 44.22 41.63
CA TYR A 207 12.23 44.51 42.84
C TYR A 207 11.47 44.97 44.10
N ASN A 208 11.97 44.50 45.24
CA ASN A 208 11.36 44.44 46.59
C ASN A 208 11.46 45.70 47.47
N LYS A 209 11.71 46.91 46.93
CA LYS A 209 12.09 48.04 47.80
C LYS A 209 10.96 48.48 48.75
N ASP A 210 9.69 48.36 48.34
CA ASP A 210 8.54 48.85 49.10
C ASP A 210 7.44 47.79 49.34
N ASN A 211 7.64 46.53 48.93
CA ASN A 211 6.62 45.45 48.81
C ASN A 211 5.40 45.78 47.92
N GLU A 212 5.25 47.03 47.46
CA GLU A 212 4.17 47.54 46.60
C GLU A 212 4.50 47.36 45.11
N SER A 213 3.93 46.35 44.44
CA SER A 213 3.96 46.29 42.97
C SER A 213 2.89 47.19 42.37
N LYS A 214 3.22 47.83 41.24
CA LYS A 214 2.33 48.68 40.45
C LYS A 214 2.55 48.33 38.98
N MET A 215 1.64 48.79 38.14
CA MET A 215 1.86 48.84 36.71
C MET A 215 2.50 50.19 36.47
N TYR A 216 3.68 50.16 35.88
CA TYR A 216 4.35 51.38 35.48
C TYR A 216 4.00 51.57 34.01
N ILE A 217 3.32 52.68 33.72
CA ILE A 217 2.86 53.02 32.38
C ILE A 217 3.64 54.22 31.92
N TYR A 218 4.46 53.98 30.93
CA TYR A 218 5.15 55.02 30.22
C TYR A 218 4.30 55.49 29.05
N ASP A 219 3.90 56.76 29.08
CA ASP A 219 3.24 57.41 27.96
C ASP A 219 4.28 58.00 27.00
N VAL A 220 4.31 57.48 25.78
CA VAL A 220 5.31 57.84 24.78
C VAL A 220 5.18 59.30 24.34
N ALA A 221 3.96 59.85 24.34
CA ALA A 221 3.68 61.20 23.85
C ALA A 221 4.07 62.28 24.86
N THR A 222 4.00 61.97 26.16
CA THR A 222 4.29 62.95 27.23
C THR A 222 5.64 62.75 27.93
N ASP A 223 6.34 61.63 27.68
CA ASP A 223 7.57 61.23 28.41
C ASP A 223 7.36 61.29 29.92
N THR A 224 6.28 60.68 30.38
CA THR A 224 5.96 60.62 31.80
C THR A 224 5.59 59.20 32.18
N TRP A 225 6.18 58.73 33.28
CA TRP A 225 5.62 57.60 33.99
C TRP A 225 4.40 58.05 34.76
N SER A 226 3.31 57.38 34.49
CA SER A 226 2.28 57.19 35.48
C SER A 226 2.49 55.84 36.14
N ASN A 227 1.97 55.71 37.34
CA ASN A 227 1.76 54.40 37.92
C ASN A 227 0.27 54.27 38.18
N SER A 228 -0.20 53.05 38.05
CA SER A 228 -1.46 52.64 38.62
C SER A 228 -1.47 52.87 40.13
N GLY A 229 -2.63 52.69 40.75
CA GLY A 229 -2.68 52.33 42.18
C GLY A 229 -1.78 51.12 42.49
N VAL A 230 -1.48 50.92 43.78
CA VAL A 230 -0.81 49.68 44.21
C VAL A 230 -1.66 48.49 43.77
N ILE A 231 -1.01 47.44 43.27
CA ILE A 231 -1.64 46.14 43.07
C ILE A 231 -2.40 45.78 44.36
N PRO A 232 -3.65 45.28 44.26
CA PRO A 232 -4.43 44.94 45.45
C PRO A 232 -3.66 44.07 46.44
N ASP A 233 -3.93 44.27 47.73
CA ASP A 233 -3.26 43.64 48.88
C ASP A 233 -1.76 43.91 49.02
N ASN A 234 -1.20 44.87 48.27
CA ASN A 234 0.22 45.26 48.38
C ASN A 234 1.16 44.07 48.11
N LEU A 235 0.96 43.40 46.96
CA LEU A 235 1.66 42.18 46.61
C LEU A 235 2.86 42.42 45.69
N TRP A 236 3.93 41.66 45.89
CA TRP A 236 5.12 41.67 45.03
C TRP A 236 5.01 40.66 43.87
N LEU A 237 5.02 41.08 42.59
CA LEU A 237 4.83 40.20 41.42
C LEU A 237 5.79 39.00 41.36
N GLY A 238 7.05 39.17 41.80
CA GLY A 238 8.01 38.07 42.01
C GLY A 238 8.60 37.43 40.73
N TYR A 239 9.54 36.49 40.89
CA TYR A 239 10.13 35.76 39.75
C TYR A 239 9.11 34.85 39.06
N GLY A 240 9.10 34.87 37.72
CA GLY A 240 8.18 34.08 36.89
C GLY A 240 6.88 34.80 36.53
N ALA A 241 6.74 36.08 36.87
CA ALA A 241 5.66 36.89 36.33
C ALA A 241 5.90 37.16 34.83
N ASN A 242 4.84 37.04 34.04
CA ASN A 242 4.82 37.28 32.61
C ASN A 242 3.65 38.22 32.28
N LEU A 243 3.82 39.10 31.31
CA LEU A 243 2.78 39.97 30.79
C LEU A 243 2.19 39.40 29.51
N VAL A 244 0.87 39.34 29.44
CA VAL A 244 0.15 38.95 28.22
C VAL A 244 -0.86 40.03 27.87
N ASP A 245 -0.79 40.55 26.65
CA ASP A 245 -1.83 41.42 26.10
C ASP A 245 -3.08 40.57 25.80
N GLY A 246 -4.19 40.88 26.47
CA GLY A 246 -5.47 40.19 26.25
C GLY A 246 -6.15 40.60 24.94
N GLU A 247 -5.70 41.69 24.31
CA GLU A 247 -6.32 42.34 23.15
C GLU A 247 -7.77 42.82 23.38
N ASP A 248 -8.21 42.84 24.63
CA ASP A 248 -9.53 43.24 25.12
C ASP A 248 -9.51 44.57 25.89
N GLY A 249 -8.37 45.27 25.86
CA GLY A 249 -8.14 46.49 26.63
C GLY A 249 -7.52 46.23 28.01
N TYR A 250 -7.14 44.98 28.31
CA TYR A 250 -6.45 44.63 29.55
C TYR A 250 -5.10 43.96 29.28
N ILE A 251 -4.19 44.13 30.24
CA ILE A 251 -2.93 43.37 30.31
C ILE A 251 -3.01 42.44 31.51
N TYR A 252 -2.70 41.17 31.27
CA TYR A 252 -2.84 40.10 32.25
C TYR A 252 -1.49 39.66 32.80
N THR A 253 -1.47 39.32 34.08
CA THR A 253 -0.27 38.75 34.70
C THR A 253 -0.61 37.81 35.84
N ALA A 254 0.10 36.68 35.87
CA ALA A 254 0.17 35.83 37.04
C ALA A 254 1.31 36.28 37.94
N ARG A 255 1.02 36.32 39.24
CA ARG A 255 2.06 36.52 40.24
C ARG A 255 2.89 35.24 40.38
N GLY A 256 4.20 35.35 40.20
CA GLY A 256 5.15 34.25 40.37
C GLY A 256 5.34 33.85 41.84
N GLN A 257 6.47 33.22 42.16
CA GLN A 257 6.85 32.82 43.54
C GLN A 257 5.90 31.82 44.25
N ASN A 258 5.26 30.91 43.50
CA ASN A 258 4.28 29.94 44.03
C ASN A 258 3.03 30.60 44.62
N THR A 259 2.41 31.50 43.86
CA THR A 259 1.29 32.28 44.37
C THR A 259 0.10 32.21 43.43
N ARG A 260 -1.09 32.39 44.00
CA ARG A 260 -2.36 32.21 43.30
C ARG A 260 -2.93 33.52 42.76
N TYR A 261 -2.19 34.61 42.81
CA TYR A 261 -2.74 35.90 42.47
C TYR A 261 -2.75 36.11 40.95
N PHE A 262 -3.92 36.42 40.43
CA PHE A 262 -4.10 36.83 39.05
C PHE A 262 -4.63 38.25 39.01
N LEU A 263 -4.05 39.02 38.11
CA LEU A 263 -4.19 40.46 38.09
C LEU A 263 -4.42 40.85 36.65
N ARG A 264 -5.38 41.77 36.44
CA ARG A 264 -5.51 42.48 35.18
C ARG A 264 -5.30 43.96 35.41
N TYR A 265 -4.69 44.58 34.43
CA TYR A 265 -4.49 46.00 34.38
C TYR A 265 -5.41 46.56 33.28
N GLU A 266 -6.38 47.38 33.65
CA GLU A 266 -7.28 48.02 32.68
C GLU A 266 -6.57 49.21 32.03
N ILE A 267 -6.38 49.15 30.71
CA ILE A 267 -5.67 50.20 29.98
C ILE A 267 -6.44 51.53 30.02
N ALA A 268 -7.78 51.48 30.01
CA ALA A 268 -8.63 52.66 29.91
C ALA A 268 -8.74 53.47 31.22
N SER A 269 -8.98 52.81 32.36
CA SER A 269 -9.05 53.46 33.68
C SER A 269 -7.68 53.67 34.30
N GLY A 270 -6.73 52.79 33.98
CA GLY A 270 -5.38 52.79 34.52
C GLY A 270 -5.27 52.12 35.90
N ASP A 271 -6.28 51.35 36.29
CA ASP A 271 -6.34 50.70 37.59
C ASP A 271 -6.00 49.21 37.51
N TRP A 272 -5.39 48.72 38.59
CA TRP A 272 -5.31 47.28 38.80
C TRP A 272 -6.61 46.78 39.33
N GLU A 273 -7.03 45.67 38.76
CA GLU A 273 -8.10 44.88 39.30
C GLU A 273 -7.52 43.53 39.65
N GLN A 274 -7.54 43.23 40.95
CA GLN A 274 -7.50 41.85 41.35
C GLN A 274 -8.82 41.27 40.90
N ILE A 275 -8.72 40.29 40.02
CA ILE A 275 -9.88 39.54 39.59
C ILE A 275 -10.25 38.69 40.79
N GLY A 276 -11.13 39.23 41.67
CA GLY A 276 -11.80 38.67 42.86
C GLY A 276 -11.03 37.71 43.79
N THR A 277 -11.26 37.80 45.10
CA THR A 277 -10.66 36.83 46.05
C THR A 277 -11.19 35.39 45.87
N SER A 278 -12.34 35.22 45.22
CA SER A 278 -12.91 33.94 44.77
C SER A 278 -12.41 33.48 43.40
N THR A 279 -11.60 34.28 42.71
CA THR A 279 -11.15 34.12 41.31
C THR A 279 -9.63 34.26 41.19
N ASN A 280 -8.92 33.94 42.27
CA ASN A 280 -7.49 33.67 42.22
C ASN A 280 -7.21 32.47 41.28
N ILE A 281 -6.00 32.45 40.72
CA ILE A 281 -5.49 31.29 39.96
C ILE A 281 -5.77 30.02 40.79
N PRO A 282 -6.31 28.96 40.19
CA PRO A 282 -6.61 27.72 40.89
C PRO A 282 -5.48 27.16 41.76
N ALA A 283 -4.21 27.36 41.37
CA ALA A 283 -3.04 27.01 42.17
C ALA A 283 -1.83 27.92 41.88
N GLY A 284 -0.77 27.81 42.70
CA GLY A 284 0.33 28.77 42.66
C GLY A 284 1.22 28.67 41.43
N VAL A 285 1.52 29.78 40.75
CA VAL A 285 2.44 29.83 39.59
C VAL A 285 3.87 30.06 40.06
N TYR A 286 4.83 29.29 39.50
CA TYR A 286 6.24 29.32 39.89
C TYR A 286 7.13 29.97 38.82
N GLN A 287 8.42 30.16 39.14
CA GLN A 287 9.45 30.51 38.15
C GLN A 287 9.59 29.39 37.11
N GLY A 288 9.60 29.73 35.82
CA GLY A 288 9.57 28.73 34.73
C GLY A 288 8.20 28.58 34.08
N GLY A 289 7.16 29.18 34.69
CA GLY A 289 5.81 29.24 34.15
C GLY A 289 5.73 30.17 32.94
N CYS A 290 4.72 29.96 32.12
CA CYS A 290 4.49 30.76 30.92
C CYS A 290 2.99 30.93 30.72
N ALA A 291 2.60 31.98 29.99
CA ALA A 291 1.21 32.13 29.57
C ALA A 291 1.12 32.67 28.15
N VAL A 292 0.04 32.29 27.48
CA VAL A 292 -0.28 32.70 26.11
C VAL A 292 -1.76 33.06 26.02
N LYS A 293 -2.09 33.97 25.11
CA LYS A 293 -3.48 34.21 24.68
C LYS A 293 -3.84 33.15 23.65
N GLY A 294 -5.04 32.57 23.76
CA GLY A 294 -5.61 31.64 22.79
C GLY A 294 -7.14 31.80 22.68
N GLU A 295 -7.75 31.15 21.70
CA GLU A 295 -9.20 31.20 21.45
C GLU A 295 -9.82 29.79 21.56
N ASP A 296 -10.97 29.67 22.22
CA ASP A 296 -11.80 28.46 22.25
C ASP A 296 -13.24 28.83 21.85
N GLY A 297 -13.72 28.26 20.73
CA GLY A 297 -15.11 28.43 20.29
C GLY A 297 -15.56 29.89 20.11
N GLY A 298 -14.67 30.78 19.64
CA GLY A 298 -14.95 32.21 19.49
C GLY A 298 -14.75 33.05 20.76
N THR A 299 -14.37 32.42 21.87
CA THR A 299 -14.12 33.08 23.16
C THR A 299 -12.61 33.14 23.41
N ASN A 300 -12.10 34.30 23.81
CA ASN A 300 -10.67 34.46 24.09
C ASN A 300 -10.35 34.09 25.54
N TYR A 301 -9.19 33.46 25.74
CA TYR A 301 -8.69 33.03 27.03
C TYR A 301 -7.22 33.37 27.21
N ILE A 302 -6.79 33.50 28.48
CA ILE A 302 -5.38 33.41 28.87
C ILE A 302 -5.13 32.01 29.41
N TYR A 303 -4.22 31.27 28.79
CA TYR A 303 -3.77 29.97 29.26
C TYR A 303 -2.50 30.12 30.06
N GLN A 304 -2.52 29.65 31.30
CA GLN A 304 -1.42 29.76 32.25
C GLN A 304 -0.88 28.36 32.60
N ILE A 305 0.41 28.18 32.36
CA ILE A 305 1.19 27.02 32.81
C ILE A 305 1.93 27.40 34.09
N ARG A 306 1.85 26.55 35.10
CA ARG A 306 2.44 26.82 36.43
C ARG A 306 3.95 26.55 36.52
N ALA A 307 4.41 25.49 35.86
CA ALA A 307 5.75 24.91 35.94
C ALA A 307 6.23 24.60 37.39
N GLN A 308 7.51 24.24 37.55
CA GLN A 308 8.15 23.68 38.75
C GLN A 308 7.55 22.38 39.28
N ASN A 309 7.66 21.33 38.47
CA ASN A 309 7.24 19.97 38.80
C ASN A 309 5.71 19.85 38.97
N THR A 310 4.94 20.70 38.31
CA THR A 310 3.47 20.64 38.30
C THR A 310 2.97 20.27 36.91
N ALA A 311 1.74 19.77 36.80
CA ALA A 311 1.13 19.40 35.52
C ALA A 311 0.00 20.34 35.08
N ASP A 312 -0.41 21.28 35.96
CA ASP A 312 -1.65 22.00 35.76
C ASP A 312 -1.53 23.08 34.67
N ILE A 313 -2.58 23.15 33.86
CA ILE A 313 -2.93 24.28 33.01
C ILE A 313 -4.23 24.88 33.52
N PHE A 314 -4.30 26.21 33.48
CA PHE A 314 -5.52 26.93 33.78
C PHE A 314 -5.85 27.86 32.63
N ARG A 315 -7.14 28.07 32.38
CA ARG A 315 -7.59 29.12 31.46
C ARG A 315 -8.47 30.13 32.17
N PHE A 316 -8.24 31.37 31.80
CA PHE A 316 -8.99 32.51 32.29
C PHE A 316 -9.83 33.07 31.14
N ASN A 317 -11.15 33.05 31.29
CA ASN A 317 -12.08 33.50 30.26
C ASN A 317 -12.14 35.04 30.23
N LEU A 318 -11.81 35.64 29.08
CA LEU A 318 -11.75 37.10 28.95
C LEU A 318 -13.15 37.76 28.89
N ASP A 319 -14.22 37.04 28.56
CA ASP A 319 -15.57 37.62 28.52
C ASP A 319 -16.24 37.62 29.91
N THR A 320 -16.18 36.49 30.60
CA THR A 320 -16.80 36.29 31.92
C THR A 320 -15.91 36.75 33.07
N GLN A 321 -14.62 36.92 32.82
CA GLN A 321 -13.59 37.30 33.79
C GLN A 321 -13.52 36.32 34.98
N LEU A 322 -13.68 35.03 34.69
CA LEU A 322 -13.59 33.95 35.66
C LEU A 322 -12.51 32.96 35.22
N TRP A 323 -11.78 32.43 36.20
CA TRP A 323 -11.07 31.17 35.99
C TRP A 323 -12.10 30.07 35.91
N ASP A 324 -11.86 29.14 35.01
CA ASP A 324 -12.55 27.87 35.11
C ASP A 324 -12.13 27.18 36.43
N ILE A 325 -13.06 26.45 37.04
CA ILE A 325 -12.85 25.83 38.36
C ILE A 325 -11.59 24.96 38.32
N ALA A 326 -10.79 24.96 39.40
CA ALA A 326 -9.65 24.06 39.53
C ALA A 326 -10.06 22.62 39.15
N THR A 327 -9.32 21.96 38.26
CA THR A 327 -9.62 20.63 37.67
C THR A 327 -10.68 20.59 36.56
N THR A 328 -11.07 21.72 35.99
CA THR A 328 -11.94 21.74 34.78
C THR A 328 -11.18 21.38 33.53
N LEU A 329 -9.94 21.86 33.43
CA LEU A 329 -9.03 21.45 32.37
C LEU A 329 -8.32 20.18 32.79
N THR A 330 -8.09 19.33 31.81
CA THR A 330 -7.28 18.14 31.97
C THR A 330 -5.85 18.57 32.33
N ASP A 331 -5.25 17.95 33.34
CA ASP A 331 -3.85 18.19 33.68
C ASP A 331 -2.93 17.56 32.62
N ALA A 332 -1.73 18.12 32.45
CA ALA A 332 -0.73 17.51 31.59
C ALA A 332 -0.44 16.05 32.03
N PRO A 333 -0.09 15.14 31.11
CA PRO A 333 0.12 13.73 31.42
C PRO A 333 1.25 13.46 32.44
N GLY A 334 2.07 14.47 32.73
CA GLY A 334 3.12 14.43 33.73
C GLY A 334 3.66 15.82 34.01
N VAL A 335 4.63 15.90 34.93
CA VAL A 335 5.11 17.19 35.43
C VAL A 335 5.90 18.00 34.40
N ILE A 336 5.72 19.32 34.46
CA ILE A 336 6.39 20.38 33.69
C ILE A 336 7.36 21.11 34.63
N TYR A 337 8.63 21.25 34.24
CA TYR A 337 9.73 21.70 35.11
C TYR A 337 10.04 23.20 34.96
N GLN A 338 10.72 23.64 33.90
CA GLN A 338 10.96 25.07 33.63
C GLN A 338 10.98 25.32 32.12
N THR A 339 10.04 26.12 31.61
CA THR A 339 9.78 26.21 30.15
C THR A 339 9.97 27.63 29.61
N ASP A 340 9.49 28.67 30.31
CA ASP A 340 9.51 30.10 29.92
C ASP A 340 9.16 30.41 28.44
N ALA A 341 8.62 29.45 27.68
CA ALA A 341 8.59 29.49 26.21
C ALA A 341 7.43 28.68 25.60
N CYS A 342 6.25 28.65 26.25
CA CYS A 342 5.09 28.10 25.55
C CYS A 342 4.66 28.99 24.38
N ALA A 343 4.11 28.36 23.35
CA ALA A 343 3.65 29.02 22.13
C ALA A 343 2.24 28.56 21.80
N TYR A 344 1.41 29.49 21.34
CA TYR A 344 0.13 29.23 20.71
C TYR A 344 0.34 29.20 19.19
N ASP A 345 -0.26 28.23 18.51
CA ASP A 345 -0.17 28.05 17.06
C ASP A 345 -0.94 29.11 16.26
N GLY A 346 -1.80 29.90 16.92
CA GLY A 346 -2.71 30.84 16.28
C GLY A 346 -4.08 30.24 15.94
N SER A 347 -4.32 28.96 16.29
CA SER A 347 -5.58 28.25 16.08
C SER A 347 -6.08 27.49 17.32
N ASP A 348 -5.59 26.28 17.60
CA ASP A 348 -6.20 25.39 18.61
C ASP A 348 -5.19 24.75 19.56
N LEU A 349 -3.89 24.99 19.35
CA LEU A 349 -2.84 24.20 19.99
C LEU A 349 -1.90 25.09 20.80
N ILE A 350 -1.65 24.65 22.03
CA ILE A 350 -0.62 25.23 22.90
C ILE A 350 0.48 24.22 23.10
N TYR A 351 1.69 24.63 22.77
CA TYR A 351 2.89 23.81 22.88
C TYR A 351 3.66 24.16 24.13
N VAL A 352 3.93 23.14 24.96
CA VAL A 352 4.54 23.33 26.28
C VAL A 352 5.77 22.43 26.44
N PRO A 353 6.99 22.97 26.37
CA PRO A 353 8.21 22.23 26.67
C PRO A 353 8.20 21.73 28.13
N ARG A 354 8.66 20.50 28.41
CA ARG A 354 8.72 20.02 29.81
C ARG A 354 9.94 20.52 30.59
N GLY A 355 11.08 20.76 29.94
CA GLY A 355 12.21 21.54 30.47
C GLY A 355 12.97 20.97 31.69
N ASN A 356 13.50 19.74 31.62
CA ASN A 356 14.43 19.17 32.60
C ASN A 356 15.43 18.21 31.94
N THR A 357 16.57 17.96 32.59
CA THR A 357 17.62 17.03 32.15
C THR A 357 17.02 15.68 31.75
N GLY A 358 16.17 15.03 32.54
CA GLY A 358 15.66 13.69 32.16
C GLY A 358 14.60 13.61 31.04
N ASN A 359 14.04 14.72 30.55
CA ASN A 359 12.84 14.69 29.71
C ASN A 359 13.10 15.26 28.32
N THR A 360 12.83 14.46 27.30
CA THR A 360 12.97 14.83 25.90
C THR A 360 11.71 15.41 25.30
N ASP A 361 10.57 15.35 25.97
CA ASP A 361 9.28 15.54 25.32
C ASP A 361 8.68 16.93 25.60
N PHE A 362 7.69 17.29 24.80
CA PHE A 362 6.81 18.42 25.04
C PHE A 362 5.37 17.91 25.06
N TYR A 363 4.50 18.72 25.64
CA TYR A 363 3.08 18.45 25.63
C TYR A 363 2.38 19.37 24.65
N VAL A 364 1.37 18.80 23.99
CA VAL A 364 0.44 19.54 23.14
C VAL A 364 -0.89 19.53 23.84
N TYR A 365 -1.37 20.74 24.13
CA TYR A 365 -2.68 20.95 24.65
C TYR A 365 -3.60 21.39 23.52
N THR A 366 -4.62 20.58 23.23
CA THR A 366 -5.69 20.92 22.29
C THR A 366 -6.79 21.64 23.06
N ILE A 367 -7.01 22.90 22.69
CA ILE A 367 -7.94 23.79 23.37
C ILE A 367 -9.38 23.28 23.22
N SER A 368 -9.83 23.02 21.99
CA SER A 368 -11.22 22.69 21.66
C SER A 368 -11.73 21.40 22.30
N THR A 369 -10.85 20.45 22.59
CA THR A 369 -11.18 19.14 23.19
C THR A 369 -10.77 19.02 24.65
N ASP A 370 -10.05 20.00 25.20
CA ASP A 370 -9.40 19.91 26.52
C ASP A 370 -8.62 18.61 26.70
N THR A 371 -7.81 18.27 25.70
CA THR A 371 -7.00 17.04 25.74
C THR A 371 -5.54 17.35 25.64
N TRP A 372 -4.76 16.56 26.36
CA TRP A 372 -3.33 16.52 26.18
C TRP A 372 -2.92 15.31 25.38
N GLU A 373 -1.96 15.54 24.50
CA GLU A 373 -1.14 14.48 23.98
C GLU A 373 0.33 14.76 24.27
N THR A 374 1.06 13.67 24.44
CA THR A 374 2.51 13.75 24.37
C THR A 374 2.82 13.91 22.89
N GLY A 375 3.51 14.99 22.51
CA GLY A 375 3.86 15.30 21.12
C GLY A 375 4.91 14.35 20.52
N GLY A 376 4.77 13.05 20.78
CA GLY A 376 5.75 12.01 20.57
C GLY A 376 6.75 11.90 21.72
N ASP A 377 7.15 10.66 22.01
CA ASP A 377 8.42 10.37 22.66
C ASP A 377 9.48 10.89 21.70
N ILE A 378 10.19 11.94 22.12
CA ILE A 378 11.29 12.54 21.38
C ILE A 378 12.48 11.56 21.51
N ARG A 379 12.29 10.31 21.01
CA ARG A 379 13.20 9.17 21.16
C ARG A 379 14.54 9.49 20.52
N SER A 380 15.44 10.07 21.31
CA SER A 380 16.86 9.81 21.17
C SER A 380 17.22 8.86 22.29
N THR A 381 17.88 7.77 21.94
CA THR A 381 18.45 6.82 22.90
C THR A 381 19.61 7.43 23.71
N ASN A 382 19.83 8.76 23.72
CA ASN A 382 20.88 9.38 24.53
C ASN A 382 20.82 10.90 24.84
N ASP A 383 19.87 11.73 24.40
CA ASP A 383 20.03 13.20 24.59
C ASP A 383 18.76 14.01 24.94
N GLU A 384 18.91 14.82 26.00
CA GLU A 384 17.94 15.55 26.85
C GLU A 384 17.43 16.90 26.25
N ILE A 385 16.15 17.30 26.44
CA ILE A 385 15.72 18.71 26.22
C ILE A 385 16.12 19.52 27.45
N TRP A 386 17.23 20.25 27.34
CA TRP A 386 17.73 21.11 28.40
C TRP A 386 17.11 22.53 28.32
N TYR A 387 17.29 23.33 29.37
CA TYR A 387 16.76 24.69 29.52
C TYR A 387 16.80 25.52 28.22
N ARG A 388 15.68 26.18 27.87
CA ARG A 388 15.56 27.16 26.76
C ARG A 388 15.68 26.55 25.35
N GLY A 389 15.05 25.39 25.11
CA GLY A 389 14.78 24.91 23.74
C GLY A 389 13.96 25.92 22.94
N ALA A 390 14.02 25.83 21.62
CA ALA A 390 13.25 26.71 20.72
C ALA A 390 12.14 25.91 20.06
N LEU A 391 10.91 26.42 20.17
CA LEU A 391 9.76 25.94 19.43
C LEU A 391 9.38 27.00 18.41
N GLU A 392 9.18 26.59 17.16
CA GLU A 392 8.79 27.47 16.07
C GLU A 392 7.62 26.83 15.31
N PRO A 393 6.42 27.42 15.35
CA PRO A 393 5.30 26.96 14.53
C PRO A 393 5.55 27.33 13.06
N GLY A 394 5.47 26.34 12.16
CA GLY A 394 5.55 26.59 10.72
C GLY A 394 4.22 26.97 10.11
N THR A 395 4.26 27.60 8.94
CA THR A 395 3.07 27.99 8.16
C THR A 395 2.24 26.82 7.65
N ASN A 396 2.81 25.62 7.63
CA ASN A 396 2.12 24.38 7.28
C ASN A 396 1.37 23.74 8.47
N GLY A 397 1.25 24.44 9.60
CA GLY A 397 0.58 23.95 10.80
C GLY A 397 1.38 22.91 11.58
N ILE A 398 2.64 22.69 11.23
CA ILE A 398 3.55 21.77 11.94
C ILE A 398 4.36 22.55 12.96
N LEU A 399 4.52 22.00 14.16
CA LEU A 399 5.46 22.52 15.14
C LEU A 399 6.84 21.92 14.93
N TYR A 400 7.86 22.78 14.96
CA TYR A 400 9.25 22.37 14.91
C TYR A 400 9.96 22.73 16.21
N GLY A 401 10.56 21.74 16.85
CA GLY A 401 11.26 21.91 18.12
C GLY A 401 12.73 21.54 18.01
N PHE A 402 13.63 22.48 18.27
CA PHE A 402 15.02 22.15 18.58
C PHE A 402 15.18 21.87 20.06
N ARG A 403 15.73 20.69 20.37
CA ARG A 403 15.88 20.16 21.72
C ARG A 403 16.84 20.95 22.60
N GLY A 404 17.59 21.89 22.03
CA GLY A 404 18.59 22.69 22.75
C GLY A 404 19.82 21.87 23.15
N TYR A 405 20.74 22.50 23.89
CA TYR A 405 22.04 21.95 24.29
C TYR A 405 22.89 21.42 23.11
N ASN A 406 23.85 20.52 23.35
CA ASN A 406 24.78 19.95 22.37
C ASN A 406 24.09 19.00 21.36
N THR A 407 22.85 19.24 20.94
CA THR A 407 22.10 18.35 20.05
C THR A 407 21.78 19.03 18.72
N SER A 408 21.85 18.28 17.61
CA SER A 408 21.36 18.71 16.28
C SER A 408 19.99 18.11 15.96
N ALA A 409 19.33 17.50 16.95
CA ALA A 409 18.07 16.82 16.74
C ALA A 409 16.93 17.86 16.78
N MET A 410 16.15 17.88 15.70
CA MET A 410 14.87 18.55 15.64
C MET A 410 13.78 17.50 15.72
N SER A 411 12.71 17.81 16.45
CA SER A 411 11.47 17.07 16.38
C SER A 411 10.45 17.87 15.59
N ARG A 412 9.64 17.16 14.82
CA ARG A 412 8.46 17.68 14.16
C ARG A 412 7.24 17.11 14.83
N TYR A 413 6.21 17.91 14.94
CA TYR A 413 4.91 17.47 15.39
C TYR A 413 3.85 17.96 14.43
N VAL A 414 3.18 16.99 13.82
CA VAL A 414 2.10 17.19 12.87
C VAL A 414 0.82 17.06 13.68
N PRO A 415 0.09 18.14 13.93
CA PRO A 415 -1.19 18.03 14.59
C PRO A 415 -2.15 17.22 13.72
N ALA A 416 -2.90 16.31 14.34
CA ALA A 416 -3.95 15.59 13.66
C ALA A 416 -5.09 16.56 13.29
N SER A 417 -5.50 16.59 12.02
CA SER A 417 -6.70 17.29 11.58
C SER A 417 -7.40 16.54 10.45
N GLY A 418 -8.61 16.97 10.07
CA GLY A 418 -9.31 16.39 8.92
C GLY A 418 -8.59 16.55 7.58
N SER A 419 -7.51 17.34 7.53
CA SER A 419 -6.70 17.63 6.34
C SER A 419 -5.19 17.51 6.56
N THR A 420 -4.73 17.09 7.75
CA THR A 420 -3.30 16.98 8.06
C THR A 420 -2.99 15.59 8.61
N GLY A 421 -1.92 15.02 8.06
CA GLY A 421 -1.42 13.72 8.45
C GLY A 421 -2.06 12.56 7.70
N PHE A 422 -1.22 11.60 7.33
CA PHE A 422 -1.67 10.30 6.84
C PHE A 422 -1.40 9.24 7.91
N GLU A 423 -2.20 8.19 7.92
CA GLU A 423 -1.88 7.02 8.75
C GLU A 423 -0.53 6.45 8.34
N SER A 424 0.28 6.02 9.32
CA SER A 424 1.61 5.43 9.04
C SER A 424 1.55 4.25 8.06
N ASN A 425 0.42 3.55 8.04
CA ASN A 425 0.14 2.48 7.10
C ASN A 425 -1.35 2.43 6.75
N GLY A 426 -1.66 1.98 5.54
CA GLY A 426 -3.02 1.74 5.07
C GLY A 426 -3.05 0.59 4.06
N THR A 427 -4.21 -0.04 3.89
CA THR A 427 -4.38 -1.09 2.86
C THR A 427 -5.61 -0.83 2.02
N TRP A 428 -5.52 -1.19 0.74
CA TRP A 428 -6.64 -1.27 -0.18
C TRP A 428 -6.65 -2.66 -0.81
N THR A 429 -7.83 -3.28 -0.90
CA THR A 429 -8.02 -4.55 -1.57
C THR A 429 -9.06 -4.37 -2.67
N SER A 430 -8.77 -4.89 -3.86
CA SER A 430 -9.71 -4.85 -4.98
C SER A 430 -10.97 -5.66 -4.70
N GLN A 431 -12.04 -5.38 -5.44
CA GLN A 431 -13.12 -6.36 -5.60
C GLN A 431 -12.58 -7.71 -6.10
N ILE A 432 -13.35 -8.76 -5.90
CA ILE A 432 -13.08 -10.07 -6.50
C ILE A 432 -13.24 -9.95 -8.02
N LEU A 433 -12.16 -10.26 -8.74
CA LEU A 433 -12.14 -10.30 -10.20
C LEU A 433 -12.39 -11.74 -10.65
N ASP A 434 -13.49 -11.99 -11.36
CA ASP A 434 -13.74 -13.26 -12.04
C ASP A 434 -13.19 -13.18 -13.48
N LEU A 435 -12.08 -13.87 -13.71
CA LEU A 435 -11.39 -13.89 -14.99
C LEU A 435 -11.81 -15.07 -15.89
N GLY A 436 -12.76 -15.89 -15.43
CA GLY A 436 -13.18 -17.10 -16.13
C GLY A 436 -12.03 -18.11 -16.25
N SER A 437 -11.75 -18.55 -17.48
CA SER A 437 -10.71 -19.54 -17.74
C SER A 437 -9.43 -18.88 -18.26
N LEU A 438 -8.46 -18.72 -17.37
CA LEU A 438 -7.12 -18.20 -17.67
C LEU A 438 -6.08 -19.30 -17.52
N TYR A 439 -4.98 -19.17 -18.26
CA TYR A 439 -3.84 -20.08 -18.14
C TYR A 439 -2.55 -19.41 -17.64
N ASP A 440 -2.43 -18.08 -17.78
CA ASP A 440 -1.27 -17.34 -17.27
C ASP A 440 -1.58 -15.84 -17.08
N PHE A 441 -0.80 -15.18 -16.25
CA PHE A 441 -0.85 -13.73 -16.05
C PHE A 441 0.07 -13.01 -17.05
N GLY A 442 -0.43 -11.90 -17.60
CA GLY A 442 0.36 -10.97 -18.42
C GLY A 442 1.12 -9.93 -17.60
N GLY A 443 0.83 -9.83 -16.30
CA GLY A 443 1.47 -8.91 -15.36
C GLY A 443 0.54 -7.85 -14.79
N LEU A 444 1.07 -7.08 -13.85
CA LEU A 444 0.42 -5.95 -13.22
C LEU A 444 1.06 -4.65 -13.72
N THR A 445 0.26 -3.69 -14.16
CA THR A 445 0.71 -2.36 -14.58
C THR A 445 0.10 -1.32 -13.67
N VAL A 446 0.92 -0.42 -13.12
CA VAL A 446 0.50 0.55 -12.11
C VAL A 446 1.03 1.93 -12.45
N ASN A 447 0.19 2.95 -12.26
CA ASN A 447 0.56 4.36 -12.36
C ASN A 447 0.44 4.97 -10.98
N ASP A 448 1.57 5.15 -10.33
CA ASP A 448 1.69 5.59 -8.95
C ASP A 448 2.70 6.73 -8.81
N SER A 449 2.78 7.26 -7.59
CA SER A 449 3.85 8.17 -7.20
C SER A 449 4.18 7.96 -5.74
N GLU A 450 5.47 7.78 -5.46
CA GLU A 450 6.01 7.69 -4.11
C GLU A 450 6.73 9.00 -3.74
N ALA A 451 6.45 9.53 -2.56
CA ALA A 451 7.22 10.60 -1.94
C ALA A 451 8.42 10.01 -1.16
N THR A 452 9.41 10.84 -0.84
CA THR A 452 10.53 10.42 0.03
C THR A 452 10.03 9.83 1.34
N ASP A 453 10.64 8.74 1.80
CA ASP A 453 10.28 8.02 3.03
C ASP A 453 8.85 7.41 3.05
N THR A 454 8.23 7.28 1.88
CA THR A 454 6.98 6.51 1.67
C THR A 454 7.26 5.25 0.86
N SER A 455 6.33 4.27 0.85
CA SER A 455 6.46 3.10 -0.03
C SER A 455 5.12 2.44 -0.35
N LEU A 456 5.05 1.78 -1.50
CA LEU A 456 3.94 0.93 -1.91
C LEU A 456 4.38 -0.54 -1.94
N LYS A 457 3.45 -1.43 -1.56
CA LYS A 457 3.60 -2.88 -1.70
C LYS A 457 2.38 -3.44 -2.42
N TYR A 458 2.62 -4.19 -3.50
CA TYR A 458 1.58 -4.85 -4.29
C TYR A 458 1.60 -6.36 -4.06
N GLU A 459 0.45 -6.93 -3.74
CA GLU A 459 0.29 -8.37 -3.53
C GLU A 459 -0.95 -8.86 -4.28
N THR A 460 -0.92 -10.11 -4.75
CA THR A 460 -2.05 -10.80 -5.37
C THR A 460 -2.41 -12.05 -4.60
N ARG A 461 -3.66 -12.49 -4.71
CA ARG A 461 -4.09 -13.84 -4.29
C ARG A 461 -5.12 -14.37 -5.26
N THR A 462 -5.25 -15.69 -5.32
CA THR A 462 -6.08 -16.37 -6.31
C THR A 462 -6.90 -17.50 -5.70
N CYS A 463 -8.00 -17.88 -6.35
CA CYS A 463 -8.85 -19.00 -5.95
C CYS A 463 -9.54 -19.66 -7.17
N SER A 464 -9.70 -20.98 -7.12
CA SER A 464 -10.44 -21.76 -8.13
C SER A 464 -11.81 -22.27 -7.63
N ASP A 465 -12.13 -22.09 -6.36
CA ASP A 465 -13.40 -22.54 -5.77
C ASP A 465 -14.53 -21.54 -6.04
N ILE A 466 -15.71 -22.04 -6.38
CA ILE A 466 -16.90 -21.22 -6.68
C ILE A 466 -17.36 -20.38 -5.48
N GLY A 467 -17.06 -20.80 -4.24
CA GLY A 467 -17.34 -20.05 -3.02
C GLY A 467 -16.62 -18.69 -2.97
N CYS A 468 -15.40 -18.63 -3.52
CA CYS A 468 -14.61 -17.41 -3.60
C CYS A 468 -15.22 -16.32 -4.49
N ALA A 469 -16.21 -16.64 -5.33
CA ALA A 469 -16.87 -15.65 -6.19
C ALA A 469 -17.65 -14.58 -5.40
N THR A 470 -18.06 -14.91 -4.17
CA THR A 470 -18.91 -14.04 -3.35
C THR A 470 -18.41 -13.85 -1.91
N ASP A 471 -17.40 -14.61 -1.49
CA ASP A 471 -16.85 -14.58 -0.13
C ASP A 471 -15.34 -14.30 -0.16
N GLU A 472 -14.95 -13.15 0.37
CA GLU A 472 -13.55 -12.73 0.47
C GLU A 472 -12.77 -13.46 1.58
N ASP A 473 -13.49 -14.14 2.48
CA ASP A 473 -12.95 -14.91 3.60
C ASP A 473 -13.02 -16.43 3.37
N ASP A 474 -13.33 -16.85 2.14
CA ASP A 474 -13.35 -18.28 1.78
C ASP A 474 -11.97 -18.93 2.05
N VAL A 475 -11.99 -20.10 2.68
CA VAL A 475 -10.78 -20.82 3.10
C VAL A 475 -9.91 -21.29 1.94
N ASN A 476 -10.44 -21.30 0.71
CA ASN A 476 -9.74 -21.73 -0.49
C ASN A 476 -8.93 -20.62 -1.18
N TRP A 477 -9.01 -19.38 -0.69
CA TRP A 477 -8.10 -18.32 -1.15
C TRP A 477 -6.64 -18.69 -0.86
N SER A 478 -5.77 -18.48 -1.85
CA SER A 478 -4.32 -18.59 -1.64
C SER A 478 -3.83 -17.54 -0.62
N SER A 479 -2.62 -17.76 -0.10
CA SER A 479 -1.90 -16.67 0.55
C SER A 479 -1.72 -15.49 -0.40
N TRP A 480 -1.52 -14.30 0.17
CA TRP A 480 -1.06 -13.14 -0.56
C TRP A 480 0.38 -13.35 -0.99
N ASP A 481 0.64 -13.30 -2.28
CA ASP A 481 1.98 -13.33 -2.86
C ASP A 481 2.34 -11.92 -3.35
N GLU A 482 3.53 -11.46 -2.98
CA GLU A 482 4.06 -10.19 -3.45
C GLU A 482 4.46 -10.29 -4.93
N VAL A 483 4.17 -9.27 -5.72
CA VAL A 483 4.58 -9.21 -7.13
C VAL A 483 6.10 -9.01 -7.23
N SER A 484 6.71 -9.38 -8.35
CA SER A 484 8.16 -9.31 -8.54
C SER A 484 8.58 -8.67 -9.86
N ASN A 485 9.90 -8.56 -10.07
CA ASN A 485 10.52 -8.06 -11.30
C ASN A 485 9.99 -6.67 -11.75
N GLN A 486 9.91 -5.72 -10.82
CA GLN A 486 9.51 -4.35 -11.12
C GLN A 486 10.35 -3.77 -12.26
N PHE A 487 9.67 -3.17 -13.24
CA PHE A 487 10.27 -2.43 -14.33
C PHE A 487 9.48 -1.14 -14.58
N THR A 488 10.16 0.01 -14.56
CA THR A 488 9.54 1.31 -14.80
C THR A 488 9.78 1.79 -16.23
N TYR A 489 8.72 2.20 -16.93
CA TYR A 489 8.81 2.89 -18.21
C TYR A 489 8.03 4.20 -18.18
N SER A 490 8.74 5.32 -18.34
CA SER A 490 8.21 6.68 -18.14
C SER A 490 7.74 6.89 -16.69
N THR A 491 6.42 6.85 -16.45
CA THR A 491 5.78 7.06 -15.13
C THR A 491 4.93 5.86 -14.74
N THR A 492 5.12 4.72 -15.39
CA THR A 492 4.30 3.53 -15.22
C THR A 492 5.19 2.36 -14.85
N ASP A 493 4.79 1.66 -13.79
CA ASP A 493 5.48 0.50 -13.26
C ASP A 493 4.82 -0.79 -13.72
N TYR A 494 5.64 -1.78 -14.02
CA TYR A 494 5.25 -3.10 -14.50
C TYR A 494 5.80 -4.15 -13.56
N TYR A 495 4.97 -5.11 -13.18
CA TYR A 495 5.33 -6.21 -12.28
C TYR A 495 4.91 -7.56 -12.86
N THR A 496 5.66 -8.60 -12.49
CA THR A 496 5.29 -10.01 -12.67
C THR A 496 4.37 -10.43 -11.54
N ILE A 497 3.26 -11.09 -11.87
CA ILE A 497 2.34 -11.67 -10.88
C ILE A 497 2.86 -13.07 -10.52
N ASP A 498 3.17 -13.29 -9.25
CA ASP A 498 3.75 -14.56 -8.77
C ASP A 498 2.71 -15.55 -8.24
N SER A 499 1.47 -15.10 -7.98
CA SER A 499 0.38 -15.99 -7.61
C SER A 499 0.05 -16.97 -8.74
N THR A 500 -0.31 -18.21 -8.37
CA THR A 500 -0.69 -19.24 -9.36
C THR A 500 -1.96 -18.81 -10.12
N PRO A 501 -2.04 -18.96 -11.46
CA PRO A 501 -3.24 -18.62 -12.22
C PRO A 501 -4.49 -19.37 -11.70
N ALA A 502 -5.53 -18.62 -11.35
CA ALA A 502 -6.85 -19.15 -10.96
C ALA A 502 -7.97 -18.16 -11.31
N GLN A 503 -9.20 -18.68 -11.44
CA GLN A 503 -10.36 -17.93 -11.96
C GLN A 503 -10.64 -16.64 -11.17
N TYR A 504 -10.61 -16.71 -9.85
CA TYR A 504 -10.89 -15.57 -8.98
C TYR A 504 -9.58 -14.95 -8.50
N VAL A 505 -9.46 -13.63 -8.63
CA VAL A 505 -8.24 -12.89 -8.29
C VAL A 505 -8.56 -11.64 -7.48
N GLN A 506 -7.70 -11.31 -6.53
CA GLN A 506 -7.69 -10.00 -5.87
C GLN A 506 -6.28 -9.43 -5.85
N VAL A 507 -6.22 -8.10 -5.84
CA VAL A 507 -4.99 -7.31 -5.68
C VAL A 507 -5.10 -6.53 -4.37
N LYS A 508 -4.03 -6.50 -3.60
CA LYS A 508 -3.92 -5.71 -2.38
C LYS A 508 -2.73 -4.78 -2.48
N ILE A 509 -2.95 -3.54 -2.05
CA ILE A 509 -1.95 -2.48 -1.99
C ILE A 509 -1.76 -2.14 -0.52
N THR A 510 -0.52 -2.15 -0.05
CA THR A 510 -0.15 -1.60 1.26
C THR A 510 0.58 -0.28 1.04
N PHE A 511 0.07 0.77 1.67
CA PHE A 511 0.64 2.11 1.67
C PHE A 511 1.42 2.30 2.97
N ALA A 512 2.63 2.81 2.88
CA ALA A 512 3.40 3.30 4.03
C ALA A 512 3.67 4.79 3.85
N SER A 513 3.34 5.59 4.88
CA SER A 513 3.48 7.05 4.88
C SER A 513 4.44 7.49 5.99
N ASP A 514 5.11 8.63 5.78
CA ASP A 514 5.87 9.33 6.83
C ASP A 514 4.97 10.20 7.75
N GLN A 515 3.65 10.03 7.63
CA GLN A 515 2.59 10.80 8.29
C GLN A 515 2.48 12.26 7.85
N ILE A 516 3.15 12.67 6.77
CA ILE A 516 2.97 13.97 6.11
C ILE A 516 2.64 13.81 4.63
N TYR A 517 3.38 12.93 3.97
CA TYR A 517 3.21 12.53 2.59
C TYR A 517 2.80 11.07 2.55
N THR A 518 1.89 10.72 1.65
CA THR A 518 1.50 9.34 1.36
C THR A 518 1.79 9.06 -0.10
N PRO A 519 2.14 7.82 -0.46
CA PRO A 519 2.21 7.48 -1.86
C PRO A 519 0.78 7.41 -2.42
N THR A 520 0.65 7.57 -3.73
CA THR A 520 -0.66 7.55 -4.41
C THR A 520 -0.64 6.56 -5.56
N VAL A 521 -1.76 5.86 -5.77
CA VAL A 521 -1.98 4.98 -6.92
C VAL A 521 -3.16 5.53 -7.72
N ASN A 522 -2.92 5.94 -8.96
CA ASN A 522 -3.92 6.59 -9.83
C ASN A 522 -4.71 5.58 -10.66
N ASP A 523 -4.01 4.59 -11.22
CA ASP A 523 -4.61 3.51 -11.99
C ASP A 523 -3.81 2.20 -11.86
N LEU A 524 -4.51 1.08 -12.02
CA LEU A 524 -3.99 -0.27 -11.92
C LEU A 524 -4.66 -1.15 -12.97
N THR A 525 -3.84 -1.87 -13.75
CA THR A 525 -4.28 -2.77 -14.83
C THR A 525 -3.70 -4.16 -14.61
N LEU A 526 -4.57 -5.17 -14.52
CA LEU A 526 -4.19 -6.58 -14.50
C LEU A 526 -4.35 -7.16 -15.92
N SER A 527 -3.25 -7.68 -16.47
CA SER A 527 -3.26 -8.37 -17.76
C SER A 527 -3.22 -9.88 -17.56
N TYR A 528 -3.94 -10.64 -18.38
CA TYR A 528 -4.01 -12.10 -18.30
C TYR A 528 -4.28 -12.71 -19.68
N TYR A 529 -3.95 -13.99 -19.83
CA TYR A 529 -4.21 -14.76 -21.03
C TYR A 529 -5.30 -15.80 -20.78
N SER A 530 -6.28 -15.85 -21.68
CA SER A 530 -7.43 -16.76 -21.61
C SER A 530 -7.73 -17.36 -22.98
N ASP A 531 -8.33 -18.55 -22.98
CA ASP A 531 -8.78 -19.22 -24.19
C ASP A 531 -10.23 -19.73 -24.05
N GLY A 532 -11.19 -18.94 -24.54
CA GLY A 532 -12.61 -19.26 -24.41
C GLY A 532 -13.19 -20.07 -25.57
N THR A 533 -12.38 -20.48 -26.55
CA THR A 533 -12.90 -21.08 -27.79
C THR A 533 -12.75 -22.59 -27.76
N ALA A 534 -13.83 -23.32 -28.05
CA ALA A 534 -13.77 -24.76 -28.09
C ALA A 534 -13.03 -25.30 -29.33
N PRO A 535 -12.26 -26.39 -29.21
CA PRO A 535 -11.56 -27.00 -30.34
C PRO A 535 -12.53 -27.72 -31.30
N THR A 536 -12.07 -28.04 -32.51
CA THR A 536 -12.80 -28.86 -33.48
C THR A 536 -12.49 -30.33 -33.33
N ASN A 537 -13.48 -31.19 -33.57
CA ASN A 537 -13.25 -32.63 -33.63
C ASN A 537 -12.39 -33.04 -34.83
N PRO A 538 -11.77 -34.24 -34.76
CA PRO A 538 -11.14 -34.84 -35.94
C PRO A 538 -12.15 -35.08 -37.04
N ASP A 539 -11.68 -35.12 -38.28
CA ASP A 539 -12.51 -35.33 -39.47
C ASP A 539 -12.14 -36.60 -40.24
N THR A 540 -11.00 -37.21 -39.92
CA THR A 540 -10.43 -38.34 -40.63
C THR A 540 -10.18 -39.50 -39.68
N LEU A 541 -10.72 -40.68 -40.00
CA LEU A 541 -10.55 -41.92 -39.23
C LEU A 541 -9.81 -42.97 -40.07
N THR A 542 -8.83 -43.63 -39.46
CA THR A 542 -8.28 -44.92 -39.89
C THR A 542 -8.80 -46.01 -38.96
N SER A 543 -9.37 -47.07 -39.53
CA SER A 543 -9.97 -48.19 -38.79
C SER A 543 -9.41 -49.51 -39.30
N LEU A 544 -8.80 -50.29 -38.41
CA LEU A 544 -8.15 -51.57 -38.69
C LEU A 544 -8.73 -52.69 -37.83
N ASN A 545 -8.65 -53.94 -38.31
CA ASN A 545 -9.07 -55.12 -37.53
C ASN A 545 -8.21 -55.36 -36.28
N GLU A 546 -6.94 -54.95 -36.31
CA GLU A 546 -5.99 -54.92 -35.20
C GLU A 546 -4.89 -53.88 -35.50
N LEU A 547 -4.00 -53.63 -34.52
CA LEU A 547 -2.88 -52.72 -34.73
C LEU A 547 -1.99 -53.21 -35.89
N ALA A 548 -1.78 -52.36 -36.89
CA ALA A 548 -1.05 -52.69 -38.12
C ALA A 548 -1.67 -53.82 -38.97
N GLY A 549 -2.96 -54.11 -38.78
CA GLY A 549 -3.72 -55.06 -39.59
C GLY A 549 -4.38 -54.43 -40.82
N ASP A 550 -5.41 -55.11 -41.32
CA ASP A 550 -6.16 -54.73 -42.51
C ASP A 550 -7.27 -53.71 -42.20
N ALA A 551 -7.57 -52.85 -43.18
CA ALA A 551 -8.62 -51.84 -43.05
C ALA A 551 -10.01 -52.47 -42.94
N ILE A 552 -10.80 -51.97 -41.98
CA ILE A 552 -12.21 -52.33 -41.79
C ILE A 552 -13.11 -51.13 -42.08
N THR A 553 -14.33 -51.40 -42.51
CA THR A 553 -15.35 -50.39 -42.84
C THR A 553 -16.50 -50.39 -41.84
N THR A 554 -17.07 -49.21 -41.60
CA THR A 554 -18.13 -48.98 -40.61
C THR A 554 -19.45 -49.67 -40.98
N GLY A 555 -20.22 -50.08 -39.97
CA GLY A 555 -21.56 -50.65 -40.13
C GLY A 555 -21.60 -52.14 -40.50
N ASN A 556 -20.46 -52.82 -40.47
CA ASN A 556 -20.34 -54.24 -40.79
C ASN A 556 -20.12 -55.10 -39.53
N TRP A 557 -20.42 -56.39 -39.68
CA TRP A 557 -20.11 -57.42 -38.69
C TRP A 557 -18.70 -57.95 -38.91
N TYR A 558 -17.98 -58.21 -37.82
CA TYR A 558 -16.61 -58.73 -37.84
C TYR A 558 -16.35 -59.70 -36.68
N GLY A 559 -15.40 -60.62 -36.87
CA GLY A 559 -14.94 -61.56 -35.83
C GLY A 559 -13.76 -61.09 -34.97
N TYR A 560 -13.31 -59.85 -35.11
CA TYR A 560 -12.11 -59.35 -34.43
C TYR A 560 -12.46 -58.80 -33.03
N ASN A 561 -11.72 -59.21 -32.00
CA ASN A 561 -12.01 -58.77 -30.61
C ASN A 561 -11.33 -57.44 -30.22
N SER A 562 -10.45 -56.92 -31.08
CA SER A 562 -9.62 -55.74 -30.78
C SER A 562 -9.43 -54.82 -31.99
N PRO A 563 -10.50 -54.30 -32.61
CA PRO A 563 -10.37 -53.31 -33.66
C PRO A 563 -9.58 -52.09 -33.16
N TYR A 564 -8.74 -51.57 -34.04
CA TYR A 564 -7.85 -50.45 -33.79
C TYR A 564 -8.31 -49.23 -34.58
N PHE A 565 -8.29 -48.06 -33.95
CA PHE A 565 -8.70 -46.79 -34.53
C PHE A 565 -7.61 -45.75 -34.31
N SER A 566 -7.37 -44.90 -35.31
CA SER A 566 -6.57 -43.68 -35.19
C SER A 566 -7.21 -42.56 -35.99
N TRP A 567 -7.06 -41.31 -35.55
CA TRP A 567 -7.71 -40.16 -36.20
C TRP A 567 -6.78 -38.95 -36.33
N THR A 568 -7.17 -38.05 -37.23
CA THR A 568 -6.50 -36.76 -37.49
C THR A 568 -7.53 -35.71 -37.93
N GLY A 569 -7.09 -34.45 -38.03
CA GLY A 569 -7.90 -33.34 -38.57
C GLY A 569 -8.57 -32.48 -37.51
N ASP A 570 -8.31 -32.75 -36.24
CA ASP A 570 -8.64 -31.88 -35.12
C ASP A 570 -7.78 -30.61 -35.15
N SER A 571 -8.33 -29.50 -34.64
CA SER A 571 -7.64 -28.22 -34.60
C SER A 571 -8.18 -27.35 -33.48
N ASP A 572 -7.34 -26.40 -33.06
CA ASP A 572 -7.70 -25.36 -32.11
C ASP A 572 -7.69 -23.98 -32.79
N ASN A 573 -8.28 -22.96 -32.16
CA ASN A 573 -8.30 -21.61 -32.73
C ASN A 573 -6.91 -20.98 -32.81
N ALA A 574 -6.77 -20.00 -33.70
CA ALA A 574 -5.56 -19.18 -33.76
C ALA A 574 -5.40 -18.41 -32.43
N GLY A 575 -4.25 -18.59 -31.77
CA GLY A 575 -3.97 -18.01 -30.45
C GLY A 575 -4.50 -18.83 -29.26
N GLY A 576 -5.13 -19.98 -29.51
CA GLY A 576 -5.47 -20.96 -28.48
C GLY A 576 -4.24 -21.72 -27.99
N ILE A 577 -4.38 -22.44 -26.87
CA ILE A 577 -3.27 -23.14 -26.22
C ILE A 577 -3.12 -24.60 -26.66
N GLY A 578 -3.94 -25.06 -27.63
CA GLY A 578 -3.83 -26.36 -28.27
C GLY A 578 -4.63 -27.47 -27.59
N ILE A 579 -4.59 -28.66 -28.19
CA ILE A 579 -5.42 -29.81 -27.82
C ILE A 579 -4.78 -30.63 -26.69
N GLU A 580 -5.50 -30.84 -25.60
CA GLU A 580 -5.11 -31.71 -24.48
C GLU A 580 -5.35 -33.19 -24.83
N GLY A 581 -6.49 -33.48 -25.47
CA GLY A 581 -6.85 -34.84 -25.83
C GLY A 581 -8.29 -35.03 -26.28
N TYR A 582 -8.75 -36.28 -26.19
CA TYR A 582 -10.01 -36.74 -26.74
C TYR A 582 -10.78 -37.54 -25.69
N TYR A 583 -12.03 -37.17 -25.44
CA TYR A 583 -12.98 -38.05 -24.77
C TYR A 583 -13.43 -39.12 -25.75
N VAL A 584 -13.04 -40.36 -25.51
CA VAL A 584 -13.36 -41.49 -26.38
C VAL A 584 -14.36 -42.41 -25.72
N TYR A 585 -15.48 -42.62 -26.40
CA TYR A 585 -16.51 -43.58 -26.05
C TYR A 585 -16.53 -44.68 -27.11
N PHE A 586 -16.42 -45.94 -26.66
CA PHE A 586 -16.63 -47.12 -27.49
C PHE A 586 -17.54 -48.11 -26.75
N GLY A 587 -18.85 -47.92 -26.90
CA GLY A 587 -19.86 -48.66 -26.16
C GLY A 587 -21.13 -48.87 -26.98
N THR A 588 -22.15 -49.46 -26.38
CA THR A 588 -23.37 -49.90 -27.09
C THR A 588 -24.44 -48.81 -27.25
N SER A 589 -24.23 -47.61 -26.70
CA SER A 589 -25.15 -46.47 -26.84
C SER A 589 -24.79 -45.60 -28.04
N SER A 590 -25.69 -45.53 -29.02
CA SER A 590 -25.54 -44.68 -30.21
C SER A 590 -25.76 -43.20 -29.93
N SER A 591 -26.20 -42.84 -28.72
CA SER A 591 -26.47 -41.46 -28.31
C SER A 591 -25.56 -40.98 -27.17
N ALA A 592 -24.57 -41.78 -26.77
CA ALA A 592 -23.70 -41.41 -25.66
C ALA A 592 -22.99 -40.08 -25.90
N ASP A 593 -22.81 -39.30 -24.83
CA ASP A 593 -21.97 -38.11 -24.86
C ASP A 593 -20.57 -38.48 -24.35
N PRO A 594 -19.53 -38.49 -25.21
CA PRO A 594 -18.19 -38.86 -24.79
C PRO A 594 -17.66 -38.00 -23.64
N ALA A 595 -18.06 -36.73 -23.52
CA ALA A 595 -17.61 -35.87 -22.42
C ALA A 595 -18.06 -36.38 -21.03
N ASN A 596 -19.18 -37.12 -20.97
CA ASN A 596 -19.75 -37.64 -19.73
C ASN A 596 -19.55 -39.15 -19.56
N GLU A 597 -19.57 -39.89 -20.66
CA GLU A 597 -19.58 -41.36 -20.68
C GLU A 597 -18.31 -41.98 -21.27
N GLY A 598 -17.44 -41.16 -21.89
CA GLY A 598 -16.16 -41.58 -22.45
C GLY A 598 -15.00 -41.42 -21.48
N ALA A 599 -13.83 -41.89 -21.89
CA ALA A 599 -12.57 -41.69 -21.17
C ALA A 599 -11.71 -40.66 -21.89
N LEU A 600 -11.15 -39.70 -21.15
CA LEU A 600 -10.18 -38.74 -21.69
C LEU A 600 -8.85 -39.45 -21.93
N GLN A 601 -8.29 -39.28 -23.12
CA GLN A 601 -6.99 -39.79 -23.51
C GLN A 601 -6.22 -38.76 -24.34
N SER A 602 -4.90 -38.72 -24.19
CA SER A 602 -4.03 -37.74 -24.86
C SER A 602 -3.60 -38.15 -26.27
N THR A 603 -3.72 -39.43 -26.62
CA THR A 603 -3.33 -39.95 -27.95
C THR A 603 -4.53 -40.03 -28.90
N ALA A 604 -4.31 -39.71 -30.17
CA ALA A 604 -5.31 -39.81 -31.24
C ALA A 604 -5.53 -41.26 -31.74
N THR A 605 -5.57 -42.23 -30.83
CA THR A 605 -5.65 -43.66 -31.13
C THR A 605 -6.47 -44.41 -30.08
N TYR A 606 -7.24 -45.42 -30.47
CA TYR A 606 -8.01 -46.27 -29.55
C TYR A 606 -7.98 -47.74 -29.98
N THR A 607 -7.71 -48.65 -29.05
CA THR A 607 -7.81 -50.10 -29.27
C THR A 607 -8.96 -50.64 -28.43
N ALA A 608 -9.96 -51.22 -29.08
CA ALA A 608 -11.10 -51.78 -28.36
C ALA A 608 -10.71 -53.05 -27.60
N SER A 609 -11.36 -53.27 -26.46
CA SER A 609 -11.20 -54.47 -25.64
C SER A 609 -12.49 -54.75 -24.87
N GLY A 610 -12.63 -55.96 -24.31
CA GLY A 610 -13.81 -56.32 -23.50
C GLY A 610 -15.12 -56.41 -24.29
N LEU A 611 -15.05 -56.72 -25.58
CA LEU A 611 -16.22 -56.82 -26.45
C LEU A 611 -16.97 -58.14 -26.23
N SER A 612 -18.30 -58.08 -26.35
CA SER A 612 -19.20 -59.22 -26.27
C SER A 612 -19.79 -59.51 -27.64
N THR A 613 -19.81 -60.78 -28.05
CA THR A 613 -20.45 -61.20 -29.31
C THR A 613 -21.94 -60.86 -29.33
N GLY A 614 -22.46 -60.54 -30.50
CA GLY A 614 -23.84 -60.14 -30.74
C GLY A 614 -24.16 -58.67 -30.42
N GLN A 615 -23.16 -57.89 -29.99
CA GLN A 615 -23.33 -56.48 -29.66
C GLN A 615 -22.82 -55.55 -30.78
N THR A 616 -23.42 -54.37 -30.83
CA THR A 616 -22.99 -53.27 -31.70
C THR A 616 -22.42 -52.13 -30.86
N TYR A 617 -21.22 -51.68 -31.22
CA TYR A 617 -20.44 -50.65 -30.55
C TYR A 617 -20.31 -49.41 -31.42
N TYR A 618 -20.28 -48.24 -30.80
CA TYR A 618 -20.18 -46.95 -31.47
C TYR A 618 -18.93 -46.23 -30.98
N LEU A 619 -18.00 -45.94 -31.90
CA LEU A 619 -16.89 -45.03 -31.64
C LEU A 619 -17.42 -43.60 -31.70
N ARG A 620 -17.32 -42.87 -30.59
CA ARG A 620 -17.78 -41.49 -30.45
C ARG A 620 -16.73 -40.68 -29.73
N ILE A 621 -16.43 -39.50 -30.24
CA ILE A 621 -15.30 -38.68 -29.79
C ILE A 621 -15.74 -37.22 -29.62
N LYS A 622 -15.26 -36.59 -28.55
CA LYS A 622 -15.21 -35.14 -28.36
C LYS A 622 -13.77 -34.72 -28.06
N THR A 623 -13.36 -33.58 -28.59
CA THR A 623 -12.00 -33.04 -28.41
C THR A 623 -11.98 -32.03 -27.26
N ARG A 624 -10.91 -32.02 -26.47
CA ARG A 624 -10.71 -31.10 -25.34
C ARG A 624 -9.38 -30.37 -25.50
N ASP A 625 -9.39 -29.05 -25.31
CA ASP A 625 -8.18 -28.23 -25.29
C ASP A 625 -7.55 -28.18 -23.88
N TYR A 626 -6.35 -27.59 -23.78
CA TYR A 626 -5.68 -27.43 -22.47
C TYR A 626 -6.41 -26.49 -21.51
N ASN A 627 -7.33 -25.64 -22.00
CA ASN A 627 -8.12 -24.74 -21.16
C ASN A 627 -9.45 -25.37 -20.70
N GLY A 628 -9.65 -26.65 -21.05
CA GLY A 628 -10.81 -27.43 -20.68
C GLY A 628 -12.02 -27.26 -21.57
N ASN A 629 -11.97 -26.45 -22.64
CA ASN A 629 -13.10 -26.34 -23.56
C ASN A 629 -13.25 -27.64 -24.33
N VAL A 630 -14.51 -28.04 -24.55
CA VAL A 630 -14.86 -29.28 -25.23
C VAL A 630 -15.58 -28.95 -26.53
N SER A 631 -15.21 -29.65 -27.61
CA SER A 631 -15.82 -29.50 -28.93
C SER A 631 -17.35 -29.54 -28.86
N ALA A 632 -18.01 -28.59 -29.53
CA ALA A 632 -19.46 -28.39 -29.43
C ALA A 632 -20.30 -29.60 -29.89
N THR A 633 -19.80 -30.39 -30.83
CA THR A 633 -20.50 -31.55 -31.40
C THR A 633 -19.83 -32.86 -30.99
N THR A 634 -20.55 -33.97 -31.11
CA THR A 634 -19.97 -35.33 -30.98
C THR A 634 -19.65 -35.86 -32.36
N TRP A 635 -18.39 -36.26 -32.59
CA TRP A 635 -17.99 -36.97 -33.80
C TRP A 635 -18.23 -38.47 -33.61
N ALA A 636 -19.00 -39.11 -34.48
CA ALA A 636 -19.36 -40.54 -34.38
C ALA A 636 -18.95 -41.30 -35.65
N PRO A 637 -17.64 -41.55 -35.85
CA PRO A 637 -17.15 -41.98 -37.16
C PRO A 637 -17.31 -43.48 -37.45
N PHE A 638 -17.57 -44.32 -36.44
CA PHE A 638 -17.55 -45.78 -36.65
C PHE A 638 -18.60 -46.54 -35.83
N THR A 639 -19.26 -47.50 -36.48
CA THR A 639 -20.15 -48.50 -35.88
C THR A 639 -19.57 -49.88 -36.13
N TYR A 640 -19.37 -50.67 -35.07
CA TYR A 640 -18.72 -51.98 -35.09
C TYR A 640 -19.62 -53.05 -34.48
N SER A 641 -20.01 -54.08 -35.24
CA SER A 641 -20.77 -55.21 -34.70
C SER A 641 -19.88 -56.43 -34.57
N LEU A 642 -19.84 -57.04 -33.38
CA LEU A 642 -18.99 -58.21 -33.12
C LEU A 642 -19.79 -59.49 -33.26
N ASP A 643 -19.33 -60.37 -34.14
CA ASP A 643 -19.70 -61.78 -34.13
C ASP A 643 -18.44 -62.64 -34.29
N ASN A 644 -18.04 -63.29 -33.20
CA ASN A 644 -16.86 -64.17 -33.18
C ASN A 644 -17.25 -65.65 -33.01
N VAL A 645 -18.52 -66.00 -33.16
CA VAL A 645 -19.03 -67.35 -33.00
C VAL A 645 -19.34 -67.91 -34.38
N ALA A 646 -18.57 -68.92 -34.78
CA ALA A 646 -18.83 -69.61 -36.04
C ALA A 646 -20.25 -70.21 -36.09
N PRO A 647 -20.92 -70.19 -37.25
CA PRO A 647 -22.21 -70.85 -37.43
C PRO A 647 -22.04 -72.38 -37.30
N SER A 648 -23.11 -73.08 -36.91
CA SER A 648 -23.10 -74.54 -36.89
C SER A 648 -23.06 -75.11 -38.30
N ARG A 649 -22.35 -76.22 -38.48
CA ARG A 649 -22.21 -76.86 -39.81
C ARG A 649 -23.55 -77.42 -40.31
N PRO A 650 -23.78 -77.45 -41.64
CA PRO A 650 -24.87 -78.23 -42.23
C PRO A 650 -24.78 -79.71 -41.83
N THR A 651 -25.92 -80.41 -41.78
CA THR A 651 -25.97 -81.86 -41.45
C THR A 651 -26.85 -82.64 -42.42
N ASN A 652 -26.78 -83.98 -42.39
CA ASN A 652 -27.62 -84.88 -43.21
C ASN A 652 -27.53 -84.62 -44.71
N ILE A 653 -26.33 -84.38 -45.22
CA ILE A 653 -26.13 -84.14 -46.64
C ILE A 653 -26.44 -85.41 -47.47
N ALA A 654 -27.21 -85.26 -48.54
CA ALA A 654 -27.59 -86.35 -49.42
C ALA A 654 -27.46 -85.94 -50.90
N ALA A 655 -26.86 -86.82 -51.70
CA ALA A 655 -26.83 -86.71 -53.15
C ALA A 655 -28.01 -87.46 -53.78
N ASN A 656 -28.60 -86.89 -54.84
CA ASN A 656 -29.61 -87.53 -55.67
C ASN A 656 -29.16 -87.47 -57.15
N PRO A 657 -28.99 -88.60 -57.84
CA PRO A 657 -29.18 -89.97 -57.34
C PRO A 657 -28.10 -90.40 -56.33
N ALA A 658 -28.53 -91.11 -55.28
CA ALA A 658 -27.64 -91.66 -54.24
C ALA A 658 -26.86 -92.92 -54.70
N VAL A 659 -27.15 -93.41 -55.91
CA VAL A 659 -26.54 -94.58 -56.53
C VAL A 659 -25.80 -94.16 -57.81
N PRO A 660 -24.84 -94.97 -58.30
CA PRO A 660 -24.12 -94.64 -59.54
C PRO A 660 -25.06 -94.36 -60.71
N SER A 661 -24.87 -93.21 -61.37
CA SER A 661 -25.74 -92.73 -62.46
C SER A 661 -24.98 -92.64 -63.78
N ALA A 662 -25.68 -92.96 -64.88
CA ALA A 662 -25.22 -92.73 -66.24
C ALA A 662 -25.64 -91.36 -66.80
N VAL A 663 -26.48 -90.61 -66.06
CA VAL A 663 -26.86 -89.23 -66.36
C VAL A 663 -26.01 -88.33 -65.46
N ASP A 664 -25.27 -87.39 -66.06
CA ASP A 664 -24.38 -86.46 -65.36
C ASP A 664 -25.14 -85.26 -64.80
N ASP A 665 -26.03 -85.53 -63.84
CA ASP A 665 -26.96 -84.57 -63.26
C ASP A 665 -27.23 -84.97 -61.80
N PHE A 666 -26.77 -84.15 -60.85
CA PHE A 666 -26.80 -84.45 -59.42
C PHE A 666 -27.33 -83.28 -58.61
N ASP A 667 -28.28 -83.59 -57.73
CA ASP A 667 -28.83 -82.67 -56.75
C ASP A 667 -28.28 -82.99 -55.36
N PHE A 668 -28.07 -81.97 -54.54
CA PHE A 668 -27.62 -82.09 -53.16
C PHE A 668 -28.59 -81.40 -52.22
N PHE A 669 -28.94 -82.08 -51.13
CA PHE A 669 -29.84 -81.56 -50.09
C PHE A 669 -29.16 -81.69 -48.72
N TRP A 670 -29.40 -80.75 -47.82
CA TRP A 670 -28.89 -80.80 -46.45
C TRP A 670 -29.89 -80.21 -45.45
N THR A 671 -29.66 -80.47 -44.16
CA THR A 671 -30.34 -79.79 -43.06
C THR A 671 -29.59 -78.51 -42.70
N ALA A 672 -30.33 -77.41 -42.55
CA ALA A 672 -29.78 -76.10 -42.26
C ALA A 672 -28.99 -76.05 -40.94
N GLY A 673 -27.92 -75.25 -40.93
CA GLY A 673 -27.20 -74.87 -39.71
C GLY A 673 -27.91 -73.75 -38.94
N SER A 674 -27.26 -73.24 -37.90
CA SER A 674 -27.75 -72.15 -37.05
C SER A 674 -26.59 -71.26 -36.63
N ASP A 675 -26.82 -69.95 -36.56
CA ASP A 675 -25.86 -69.00 -36.02
C ASP A 675 -26.37 -68.43 -34.68
N SER A 676 -25.51 -68.43 -33.67
CA SER A 676 -25.78 -67.88 -32.33
C SER A 676 -24.89 -66.69 -31.98
N GLY A 677 -24.03 -66.25 -32.91
CA GLY A 677 -23.07 -65.18 -32.72
C GLY A 677 -23.64 -63.77 -32.81
N GLY A 678 -24.83 -63.65 -33.39
CA GLY A 678 -25.65 -62.45 -33.42
C GLY A 678 -25.70 -61.76 -34.78
N SER A 679 -24.88 -62.17 -35.75
CA SER A 679 -25.01 -61.70 -37.12
C SER A 679 -26.39 -62.08 -37.72
N PRO A 680 -26.98 -61.23 -38.58
CA PRO A 680 -28.36 -61.41 -39.03
C PRO A 680 -28.56 -62.57 -40.01
N ALA A 681 -27.50 -63.10 -40.61
CA ALA A 681 -27.53 -64.15 -41.62
C ALA A 681 -26.18 -64.86 -41.77
N PHE A 682 -26.22 -66.06 -42.34
CA PHE A 682 -25.05 -66.79 -42.84
C PHE A 682 -25.30 -67.28 -44.27
N GLU A 683 -24.26 -67.74 -44.96
CA GLU A 683 -24.28 -68.34 -46.28
C GLU A 683 -23.75 -69.79 -46.22
N TYR A 684 -24.15 -70.62 -47.18
CA TYR A 684 -23.54 -71.93 -47.39
C TYR A 684 -22.56 -71.86 -48.54
N CYS A 685 -21.29 -72.15 -48.27
CA CYS A 685 -20.25 -72.21 -49.28
C CYS A 685 -19.93 -73.67 -49.60
N TYR A 686 -20.06 -74.07 -50.86
CA TYR A 686 -19.79 -75.43 -51.33
C TYR A 686 -18.75 -75.47 -52.43
N ARG A 687 -18.14 -76.64 -52.60
CA ARG A 687 -17.27 -76.99 -53.74
C ARG A 687 -17.25 -78.49 -53.97
N ARG A 688 -16.71 -78.93 -55.11
CA ARG A 688 -16.61 -80.35 -55.51
C ARG A 688 -15.15 -80.75 -55.67
N TYR A 689 -14.83 -82.05 -55.49
CA TYR A 689 -13.53 -82.63 -55.85
C TYR A 689 -13.65 -84.12 -56.21
N PHE A 690 -12.74 -84.62 -57.05
CA PHE A 690 -12.67 -86.04 -57.42
C PHE A 690 -11.40 -86.76 -56.92
N ASP A 691 -10.34 -86.00 -56.61
CA ASP A 691 -9.14 -86.48 -55.91
C ASP A 691 -8.57 -85.33 -55.05
N ALA A 692 -7.84 -85.65 -54.00
CA ALA A 692 -7.28 -84.66 -53.08
C ALA A 692 -6.34 -83.70 -53.86
N GLY A 693 -6.72 -82.42 -53.93
CA GLY A 693 -5.99 -81.39 -54.69
C GLY A 693 -6.66 -80.94 -56.00
N ASN A 694 -7.69 -81.64 -56.49
CA ASN A 694 -8.45 -81.27 -57.69
C ASN A 694 -9.85 -80.76 -57.31
N TYR A 695 -9.93 -79.48 -56.96
CA TYR A 695 -11.17 -78.80 -56.56
C TYR A 695 -11.75 -77.96 -57.70
N ASP A 696 -13.06 -77.75 -57.64
CA ASP A 696 -13.73 -76.64 -58.32
C ASP A 696 -13.46 -75.35 -57.50
N ASP A 697 -12.73 -74.39 -58.07
CA ASP A 697 -12.28 -73.15 -57.42
C ASP A 697 -12.72 -71.94 -58.27
N PRO A 698 -13.35 -70.89 -57.70
CA PRO A 698 -13.63 -70.63 -56.27
C PRO A 698 -14.83 -71.39 -55.67
N GLU A 699 -14.90 -71.41 -54.33
CA GLU A 699 -16.09 -71.82 -53.58
C GLU A 699 -17.32 -71.01 -54.01
N VAL A 700 -18.46 -71.69 -54.16
CA VAL A 700 -19.73 -71.05 -54.49
C VAL A 700 -20.55 -70.91 -53.22
N CYS A 701 -20.87 -69.67 -52.84
CA CYS A 701 -21.70 -69.39 -51.67
C CYS A 701 -23.14 -69.05 -52.08
N ILE A 702 -24.11 -69.62 -51.36
CA ILE A 702 -25.54 -69.41 -51.54
C ILE A 702 -26.19 -68.97 -50.23
N ALA A 703 -27.36 -68.33 -50.31
CA ALA A 703 -28.07 -67.86 -49.13
C ALA A 703 -28.41 -69.01 -48.16
N SER A 704 -28.40 -68.74 -46.85
CA SER A 704 -28.78 -69.71 -45.80
C SER A 704 -30.22 -70.24 -45.91
N THR A 705 -31.08 -69.58 -46.70
CA THR A 705 -32.43 -70.06 -47.02
C THR A 705 -32.44 -71.24 -47.99
N GLU A 706 -31.36 -71.41 -48.77
CA GLU A 706 -31.23 -72.49 -49.73
C GLU A 706 -30.63 -73.73 -49.04
N THR A 707 -31.40 -74.81 -48.94
CA THR A 707 -30.93 -76.10 -48.40
C THR A 707 -30.70 -77.15 -49.47
N SER A 708 -30.57 -76.71 -50.72
CA SER A 708 -30.29 -77.58 -51.86
C SER A 708 -29.52 -76.88 -52.97
N VAL A 709 -28.71 -77.63 -53.71
CA VAL A 709 -28.20 -77.25 -55.03
C VAL A 709 -28.67 -78.30 -56.03
N ILE A 710 -29.24 -77.84 -57.14
CA ILE A 710 -29.83 -78.70 -58.17
C ILE A 710 -28.97 -78.62 -59.44
N GLY A 711 -28.85 -79.72 -60.19
CA GLY A 711 -28.30 -79.66 -61.54
C GLY A 711 -26.77 -79.64 -61.64
N LEU A 712 -26.04 -80.17 -60.64
CA LEU A 712 -24.59 -80.19 -60.67
C LEU A 712 -24.05 -81.39 -61.46
N THR A 713 -23.09 -81.13 -62.35
CA THR A 713 -22.35 -82.18 -63.08
C THR A 713 -21.23 -82.79 -62.23
N SER A 714 -20.71 -83.94 -62.62
CA SER A 714 -19.47 -84.51 -62.06
C SER A 714 -18.23 -83.77 -62.58
N LEU A 715 -17.13 -83.82 -61.82
CA LEU A 715 -15.84 -83.29 -62.26
C LEU A 715 -15.05 -84.33 -63.08
N ALA A 716 -15.26 -85.61 -62.80
CA ALA A 716 -14.66 -86.72 -63.53
C ALA A 716 -15.54 -87.98 -63.47
N GLU A 717 -15.33 -88.93 -64.39
CA GLU A 717 -15.91 -90.26 -64.29
C GLU A 717 -15.40 -90.97 -63.02
N GLY A 718 -16.32 -91.62 -62.28
CA GLY A 718 -16.03 -92.25 -61.01
C GLY A 718 -16.62 -91.50 -59.81
N THR A 719 -16.05 -91.74 -58.63
CA THR A 719 -16.53 -91.16 -57.37
C THR A 719 -16.06 -89.72 -57.24
N ASN A 720 -17.00 -88.81 -57.03
CA ASN A 720 -16.79 -87.40 -56.75
C ASN A 720 -17.30 -87.10 -55.32
N THR A 721 -16.82 -86.03 -54.71
CA THR A 721 -17.26 -85.56 -53.39
C THR A 721 -17.74 -84.12 -53.49
N PHE A 722 -18.96 -83.90 -53.03
CA PHE A 722 -19.49 -82.57 -52.75
C PHE A 722 -19.22 -82.24 -51.29
N GLN A 723 -18.72 -81.04 -51.01
CA GLN A 723 -18.47 -80.58 -49.65
C GLN A 723 -19.09 -79.20 -49.45
N ILE A 724 -19.68 -78.98 -48.28
CA ILE A 724 -20.35 -77.74 -47.90
C ILE A 724 -19.99 -77.32 -46.47
N ARG A 725 -19.95 -76.01 -46.24
CA ARG A 725 -19.76 -75.39 -44.92
C ARG A 725 -20.64 -74.14 -44.80
N ALA A 726 -20.95 -73.74 -43.58
CA ALA A 726 -21.62 -72.46 -43.32
C ALA A 726 -20.58 -71.36 -43.10
N LYS A 727 -20.93 -70.11 -43.42
CA LYS A 727 -20.11 -68.92 -43.18
C LYS A 727 -21.01 -67.75 -42.80
N ASP A 728 -20.79 -67.12 -41.67
CA ASP A 728 -21.61 -65.99 -41.23
C ASP A 728 -21.26 -64.66 -41.93
N THR A 729 -22.03 -63.62 -41.63
CA THR A 729 -21.82 -62.27 -42.17
C THR A 729 -20.54 -61.61 -41.63
N ALA A 730 -20.02 -62.06 -40.49
CA ALA A 730 -18.72 -61.64 -39.94
C ALA A 730 -17.51 -62.34 -40.59
N GLY A 731 -17.77 -63.32 -41.46
CA GLY A 731 -16.76 -64.09 -42.18
C GLY A 731 -16.26 -65.33 -41.42
N ASN A 732 -16.87 -65.70 -40.29
CA ASN A 732 -16.50 -66.93 -39.59
C ASN A 732 -17.13 -68.14 -40.31
N TYR A 733 -16.32 -69.15 -40.59
CA TYR A 733 -16.79 -70.42 -41.14
C TYR A 733 -17.14 -71.39 -40.01
N SER A 734 -18.15 -72.24 -40.22
CA SER A 734 -18.40 -73.40 -39.36
C SER A 734 -17.11 -74.18 -39.15
N ASN A 735 -16.78 -74.49 -37.87
CA ASN A 735 -15.52 -75.05 -37.36
C ASN A 735 -14.51 -75.51 -38.42
N SER A 736 -13.30 -74.93 -38.38
CA SER A 736 -12.23 -75.21 -39.35
C SER A 736 -11.95 -76.71 -39.52
N GLY A 737 -12.25 -77.25 -40.70
CA GLY A 737 -12.04 -78.66 -41.05
C GLY A 737 -13.32 -79.51 -41.09
N GLU A 738 -14.46 -78.99 -40.65
CA GLU A 738 -15.74 -79.69 -40.64
C GLU A 738 -16.57 -79.39 -41.90
N TRP A 739 -16.01 -79.73 -43.06
CA TRP A 739 -16.81 -79.85 -44.27
C TRP A 739 -17.80 -81.00 -44.09
N GLU A 740 -19.07 -80.75 -44.34
CA GLU A 740 -20.04 -81.83 -44.47
C GLU A 740 -19.99 -82.35 -45.91
N THR A 741 -19.88 -83.67 -46.10
CA THR A 741 -19.55 -84.24 -47.41
C THR A 741 -20.54 -85.30 -47.88
N ALA A 742 -20.91 -85.27 -49.16
CA ALA A 742 -21.65 -86.33 -49.84
C ALA A 742 -20.84 -86.90 -51.00
N GLN A 743 -20.75 -88.22 -51.09
CA GLN A 743 -20.19 -88.90 -52.26
C GLN A 743 -21.27 -89.13 -53.32
N TYR A 744 -20.91 -88.92 -54.58
CA TYR A 744 -21.76 -89.19 -55.74
C TYR A 744 -20.91 -89.78 -56.85
N ARG A 745 -21.51 -90.58 -57.75
CA ARG A 745 -20.75 -91.33 -58.76
C ARG A 745 -21.38 -91.24 -60.13
N TYR A 746 -20.61 -90.71 -61.08
CA TYR A 746 -20.92 -90.73 -62.51
C TYR A 746 -20.21 -91.91 -63.18
N ALA A 747 -20.94 -92.70 -63.97
CA ALA A 747 -20.37 -93.83 -64.71
C ALA A 747 -21.15 -94.05 -66.03
N VAL A 748 -20.46 -93.97 -67.17
CA VAL A 748 -21.07 -94.19 -68.51
C VAL A 748 -21.48 -95.64 -68.77
N THR A 749 -21.05 -96.58 -67.91
CA THR A 749 -21.49 -97.98 -67.90
C THR A 749 -21.98 -98.39 -66.50
N PRO A 750 -23.23 -98.86 -66.34
CA PRO A 750 -23.76 -99.30 -65.04
C PRO A 750 -22.94 -100.45 -64.44
N PRO A 751 -22.82 -100.55 -63.10
CA PRO A 751 -22.29 -101.76 -62.47
C PRO A 751 -23.14 -102.98 -62.86
N ASN A 752 -22.49 -104.10 -63.19
CA ASN A 752 -23.20 -105.36 -63.36
C ASN A 752 -23.96 -105.71 -62.06
N LEU A 753 -25.24 -106.09 -62.17
CA LEU A 753 -26.04 -106.58 -61.04
C LEU A 753 -25.29 -107.67 -60.26
N PRO A 754 -25.39 -107.73 -58.91
CA PRO A 754 -24.87 -108.86 -58.15
C PRO A 754 -25.51 -110.15 -58.65
N ALA A 755 -24.70 -111.10 -59.12
CA ALA A 755 -25.17 -112.44 -59.43
C ALA A 755 -25.60 -113.12 -58.13
N ASN A 756 -26.84 -113.61 -58.10
CA ASN A 756 -27.42 -114.45 -57.05
C ASN A 756 -26.43 -115.51 -56.54
N VAL A 757 -26.31 -115.66 -55.21
CA VAL A 757 -25.85 -116.93 -54.61
C VAL A 757 -27.05 -117.60 -53.95
N GLN A 758 -27.37 -118.78 -54.50
CA GLN A 758 -28.42 -119.70 -54.13
C GLN A 758 -28.18 -120.36 -52.76
N HIS A 759 -29.29 -120.77 -52.14
CA HIS A 759 -29.41 -121.69 -51.01
C HIS A 759 -28.45 -122.91 -51.06
N GLY A 760 -27.86 -123.21 -49.90
CA GLY A 760 -27.44 -124.53 -49.44
C GLY A 760 -27.81 -124.64 -47.96
#